data_AF-A0A0Q8Q0K7-F1
#
_entry.id   AF-A0A0Q8Q0K7-F1
#
_cell.length_a   1.000
_cell.length_b   1.000
_cell.length_c   1.000
_cell.angle_alpha   90.00
_cell.angle_beta   90.00
_cell.angle_gamma   90.00
#
_symmetry.space_group_name_H-M   'P 1'
#
loop_
_entity.id
_entity.type
_entity.pdbx_description
1 polymer ?
#
loop_
_entity_poly.entity_id
_entity_poly.type
_entity_poly.pdbx_seq_one_letter_code
_entity_poly.pdbx_strand_id
1 'polypeptide(L)'
;MSSRRSIREFAGRVKQRVRPPQATPVDEVDEDPERTAALQLTRDLVEAGSLDEAQQVIEQALSTRAGDTQLLATLARIDGKRNDWPAAVARWQQIIGTAPQDLSPRDWASAANAQRRIRDIDGAAATIAEGIERFPARPAALWEGGHVAMAHGDWEAAAIRWSRFWRGQERRDPTNLRELPVRSGLADWYEAAWHDVAAHLDAAEARTGEQITAGFHLALAMTLAVAGLPDDRRAVLERGTREHPDSRELAHLLAAARLGTVGDDGQLPVTPEDISAVVGALPSYTPPADGGLGPVRLIRVPEHSSIDLVLRSGLYVDQHTVGPLVQEISERDRWPEPLSLTNDLLAAARQRADAFAETYAAPPHLPATTLADALVISLYQESALVVPMVRLAADLAGRAGEAPVIVAVPELTGVYLGGYNEGHADLVILYFALLELGCNAFLCHTEAAEPDDEPATFRLVPGWRAIAPRIDLAEDPAPHARALVPAGIRRAGVLAAKLDDLVVYQSGSVVKDFAYDRSIKQDFSIVATARLHPEAELLPTVPFPLSRVARIEGRDLGSADPRPTHASVEVGEPLGGTWETWLARVALPLLEHLATTASADLEQRGVTEAHIGDHLYAESVIVGDAVKRAGGRVVVWPHSTNPVHIGLRREESFDEVHAVTRTGVEMWREAFPDKQVLHTPDAMLTLSPPRAFDPQVPLSLVIFGGRSTLGDMPVMDTKAHRDQYQRLFDALGELRSTHPVNVFFKPRGYTGEHEQWLFQTVGKRADWKPVYEHPMRLELPNMVFASTSMGTSALIEGIARGIPGFIVREFHVRDYTTLSEDSFPILSVARAIDLLKRASTAEGYTGLIEEEQRGHRDELGL
;
A
#
# COMPACT_ATOMS: atom_id res chain seq x y z
N MET A 1 -10.87 -37.17 33.47
CA MET A 1 -9.48 -37.60 33.26
C MET A 1 -9.05 -37.16 31.88
N SER A 2 -7.88 -36.53 31.84
CA SER A 2 -7.33 -35.67 30.80
C SER A 2 -6.92 -36.40 29.52
N SER A 3 -7.13 -35.76 28.38
CA SER A 3 -6.29 -35.89 27.19
C SER A 3 -6.52 -34.67 26.28
N ARG A 4 -5.98 -33.51 26.68
CA ARG A 4 -5.75 -32.36 25.79
C ARG A 4 -4.84 -32.82 24.66
N ARG A 5 -5.35 -32.90 23.43
CA ARG A 5 -4.51 -33.03 22.23
C ARG A 5 -4.35 -31.64 21.62
N SER A 6 -3.12 -31.18 21.57
CA SER A 6 -2.75 -29.85 21.07
C SER A 6 -2.80 -29.81 19.53
N ILE A 7 -3.10 -28.64 19.00
CA ILE A 7 -3.22 -28.25 17.58
C ILE A 7 -1.94 -28.49 16.74
N ARG A 8 -0.84 -29.01 17.31
CA ARG A 8 0.46 -29.17 16.63
C ARG A 8 0.61 -30.34 15.65
N GLU A 9 -0.28 -31.34 15.61
CA GLU A 9 0.00 -32.61 14.89
C GLU A 9 -0.60 -32.75 13.47
N PHE A 10 -1.30 -31.75 12.92
CA PHE A 10 -2.05 -31.94 11.66
C PHE A 10 -1.42 -31.34 10.38
N ALA A 11 -0.23 -30.73 10.45
CA ALA A 11 0.39 -30.02 9.31
C ALA A 11 1.08 -30.91 8.26
N GLY A 12 1.04 -32.23 8.38
CA GLY A 12 1.80 -33.14 7.53
C GLY A 12 0.96 -33.96 6.56
N ARG A 13 0.38 -33.36 5.50
CA ARG A 13 0.03 -34.05 4.23
C ARG A 13 -0.59 -33.08 3.20
N VAL A 14 -0.10 -33.22 1.96
CA VAL A 14 -0.62 -32.70 0.67
C VAL A 14 -0.07 -31.35 0.19
N LYS A 15 0.91 -31.42 -0.72
CA LYS A 15 0.91 -30.81 -2.07
C LYS A 15 2.22 -31.13 -2.81
N GLN A 16 2.27 -32.26 -3.51
CA GLN A 16 3.28 -32.51 -4.55
C GLN A 16 2.67 -32.20 -5.92
N ARG A 17 3.18 -31.16 -6.59
CA ARG A 17 3.24 -31.04 -8.06
C ARG A 17 4.12 -29.85 -8.43
N VAL A 18 5.42 -30.08 -8.62
CA VAL A 18 6.31 -29.17 -9.36
C VAL A 18 7.22 -30.00 -10.26
N ARG A 19 7.35 -29.57 -11.52
CA ARG A 19 8.25 -30.13 -12.54
C ARG A 19 9.71 -30.10 -12.06
N PRO A 20 10.55 -31.09 -12.41
CA PRO A 20 11.96 -31.06 -12.05
C PRO A 20 12.70 -29.95 -12.82
N PRO A 21 13.70 -29.27 -12.22
CA PRO A 21 14.61 -28.40 -12.96
C PRO A 21 15.48 -29.24 -13.90
N GLN A 22 15.74 -28.72 -15.11
CA GLN A 22 16.74 -29.28 -16.00
C GLN A 22 18.12 -29.27 -15.34
N ALA A 23 18.73 -30.44 -15.21
CA ALA A 23 20.08 -30.60 -14.69
C ALA A 23 21.12 -30.06 -15.68
N THR A 24 22.04 -29.25 -15.19
CA THR A 24 23.34 -29.02 -15.85
C THR A 24 24.32 -30.00 -15.20
N PRO A 25 25.10 -30.81 -15.95
CA PRO A 25 26.03 -31.74 -15.36
C PRO A 25 27.38 -31.06 -15.10
N VAL A 26 27.77 -30.96 -13.84
CA VAL A 26 29.18 -30.91 -13.44
C VAL A 26 29.30 -31.73 -12.16
N ASP A 27 29.98 -32.88 -12.24
CA ASP A 27 30.42 -33.66 -11.09
C ASP A 27 31.48 -32.84 -10.31
N GLU A 28 31.04 -31.97 -9.40
CA GLU A 28 31.86 -31.55 -8.27
C GLU A 28 31.61 -32.56 -7.13
N VAL A 29 32.67 -33.19 -6.65
CA VAL A 29 32.62 -34.11 -5.50
C VAL A 29 32.12 -33.31 -4.29
N ASP A 30 30.96 -33.66 -3.76
CA ASP A 30 30.41 -33.04 -2.54
C ASP A 30 31.33 -33.37 -1.35
N GLU A 31 32.08 -32.36 -0.89
CA GLU A 31 33.07 -32.52 0.18
C GLU A 31 32.44 -32.87 1.54
N ASP A 32 31.13 -32.67 1.73
CA ASP A 32 30.38 -33.10 2.93
C ASP A 32 28.87 -33.29 2.63
N PRO A 33 28.44 -34.51 2.24
CA PRO A 33 27.06 -34.82 1.88
C PRO A 33 26.03 -34.55 2.98
N GLU A 34 26.42 -34.68 4.24
CA GLU A 34 25.53 -34.46 5.37
C GLU A 34 25.30 -32.96 5.60
N ARG A 35 26.33 -32.11 5.45
CA ARG A 35 26.17 -30.65 5.46
C ARG A 35 25.24 -30.22 4.32
N THR A 36 25.48 -30.72 3.11
CA THR A 36 24.66 -30.40 1.94
C THR A 36 23.21 -30.83 2.14
N ALA A 37 22.98 -32.03 2.68
CA ALA A 37 21.64 -32.50 3.02
C ALA A 37 20.96 -31.63 4.08
N ALA A 38 21.67 -31.22 5.13
CA ALA A 38 21.12 -30.34 6.17
C ALA A 38 20.75 -28.95 5.61
N LEU A 39 21.62 -28.35 4.79
CA LEU A 39 21.37 -27.06 4.13
C LEU A 39 20.20 -27.14 3.15
N GLN A 40 20.06 -28.23 2.40
CA GLN A 40 18.95 -28.43 1.47
C GLN A 40 17.64 -28.61 2.23
N LEU A 41 17.59 -29.50 3.23
CA LEU A 41 16.40 -29.69 4.05
C LEU A 41 15.96 -28.39 4.73
N THR A 42 16.93 -27.63 5.26
CA THR A 42 16.66 -26.32 5.85
C THR A 42 16.06 -25.35 4.84
N ARG A 43 16.58 -25.33 3.61
CA ARG A 43 16.03 -24.49 2.53
C ARG A 43 14.58 -24.87 2.24
N ASP A 44 14.30 -26.15 2.09
CA ASP A 44 12.96 -26.67 1.81
C ASP A 44 11.98 -26.30 2.96
N LEU A 45 12.43 -26.41 4.21
CA LEU A 45 11.64 -26.01 5.39
C LEU A 45 11.43 -24.49 5.47
N VAL A 46 12.44 -23.68 5.15
CA VAL A 46 12.30 -22.21 5.09
C VAL A 46 11.34 -21.80 3.97
N GLU A 47 11.40 -22.45 2.80
CA GLU A 47 10.47 -22.23 1.68
C GLU A 47 9.03 -22.65 2.05
N ALA A 48 8.89 -23.69 2.88
CA ALA A 48 7.61 -24.11 3.45
C ALA A 48 7.12 -23.24 4.63
N GLY A 49 7.93 -22.31 5.13
CA GLY A 49 7.61 -21.47 6.29
C GLY A 49 7.82 -22.13 7.66
N SER A 50 8.32 -23.37 7.72
CA SER A 50 8.63 -24.11 8.95
C SER A 50 9.95 -23.66 9.58
N LEU A 51 10.03 -22.40 10.03
CA LEU A 51 11.27 -21.81 10.55
C LEU A 51 11.80 -22.51 11.82
N ASP A 52 10.91 -23.04 12.67
CA ASP A 52 11.26 -23.81 13.88
C ASP A 52 11.94 -25.14 13.55
N GLU A 53 11.39 -25.87 12.59
CA GLU A 53 11.97 -27.12 12.13
C GLU A 53 13.28 -26.86 11.39
N ALA A 54 13.33 -25.81 10.57
CA ALA A 54 14.54 -25.39 9.86
C ALA A 54 15.69 -25.06 10.83
N GLN A 55 15.41 -24.33 11.92
CA GLN A 55 16.41 -24.06 12.96
C GLN A 55 16.89 -25.36 13.61
N GLN A 56 15.98 -26.25 14.01
CA GLN A 56 16.35 -27.50 14.68
C GLN A 56 17.28 -28.35 13.80
N VAL A 57 17.02 -28.41 12.49
CA VAL A 57 17.89 -29.11 11.53
C VAL A 57 19.31 -28.50 11.53
N ILE A 58 19.42 -27.18 11.47
CA ILE A 58 20.72 -26.50 11.47
C ILE A 58 21.44 -26.63 12.83
N GLU A 59 20.74 -26.49 13.94
CA GLU A 59 21.31 -26.67 15.28
C GLU A 59 21.81 -28.11 15.49
N GLN A 60 21.07 -29.10 14.99
CA GLN A 60 21.50 -30.49 15.00
C GLN A 60 22.76 -30.70 14.16
N ALA A 61 22.85 -30.09 12.98
CA ALA A 61 24.04 -30.15 12.15
C ALA A 61 25.24 -29.44 12.82
N LEU A 62 25.02 -28.31 13.48
CA LEU A 62 26.04 -27.57 14.24
C LEU A 62 26.52 -28.34 15.47
N SER A 63 25.69 -29.20 16.07
CA SER A 63 26.10 -30.03 17.21
C SER A 63 27.21 -31.03 16.87
N THR A 64 27.30 -31.45 15.60
CA THR A 64 28.35 -32.35 15.10
C THR A 64 29.46 -31.60 14.34
N ARG A 65 29.18 -30.37 13.89
CA ARG A 65 30.10 -29.51 13.12
C ARG A 65 30.22 -28.12 13.75
N ALA A 66 30.68 -28.09 14.99
CA ALA A 66 30.86 -26.85 15.71
C ALA A 66 31.82 -25.92 14.93
N GLY A 67 31.34 -24.73 14.56
CA GLY A 67 32.13 -23.73 13.82
C GLY A 67 32.04 -23.79 12.30
N ASP A 68 31.18 -24.66 11.71
CA ASP A 68 30.93 -24.61 10.27
C ASP A 68 30.26 -23.27 9.87
N THR A 69 30.99 -22.44 9.13
CA THR A 69 30.58 -21.10 8.74
C THR A 69 29.30 -21.09 7.89
N GLN A 70 29.09 -22.09 7.02
CA GLN A 70 27.89 -22.13 6.16
C GLN A 70 26.64 -22.45 6.97
N LEU A 71 26.75 -23.37 7.94
CA LEU A 71 25.67 -23.69 8.86
C LEU A 71 25.36 -22.49 9.78
N LEU A 72 26.38 -21.83 10.35
CA LEU A 72 26.21 -20.63 11.17
C LEU A 72 25.57 -19.46 10.39
N ALA A 73 26.03 -19.21 9.16
CA ALA A 73 25.45 -18.22 8.27
C ALA A 73 23.98 -18.54 7.94
N THR A 74 23.65 -19.81 7.77
CA THR A 74 22.27 -20.24 7.53
C THR A 74 21.39 -20.03 8.76
N LEU A 75 21.89 -20.31 9.96
CA LEU A 75 21.19 -20.02 11.21
C LEU A 75 20.92 -18.51 11.37
N ALA A 76 21.92 -17.66 11.12
CA ALA A 76 21.74 -16.20 11.16
C ALA A 76 20.70 -15.71 10.14
N ARG A 77 20.61 -16.33 8.96
CA ARG A 77 19.55 -16.05 7.97
C ARG A 77 18.17 -16.51 8.45
N ILE A 78 18.06 -17.63 9.18
CA ILE A 78 16.80 -18.10 9.78
C ILE A 78 16.32 -17.08 10.82
N ASP A 79 17.21 -16.59 11.68
CA ASP A 79 16.89 -15.54 12.66
C ASP A 79 16.37 -14.28 11.95
N GLY A 80 17.02 -13.86 10.88
CA GLY A 80 16.54 -12.76 10.03
C GLY A 80 15.17 -13.03 9.40
N LYS A 81 14.91 -14.27 8.93
CA LYS A 81 13.59 -14.66 8.40
C LYS A 81 12.48 -14.65 9.44
N ARG A 82 12.82 -14.86 10.72
CA ARG A 82 11.91 -14.71 11.86
C ARG A 82 11.75 -13.27 12.34
N ASN A 83 12.50 -12.33 11.76
CA ASN A 83 12.62 -10.95 12.22
C ASN A 83 13.28 -10.83 13.62
N ASP A 84 14.04 -11.83 14.08
CA ASP A 84 14.92 -11.70 15.24
C ASP A 84 16.25 -11.08 14.80
N TRP A 85 16.17 -9.80 14.43
CA TRP A 85 17.31 -9.05 13.91
C TRP A 85 18.45 -8.92 14.93
N PRO A 86 18.20 -8.69 16.24
CA PRO A 86 19.27 -8.70 17.24
C PRO A 86 20.03 -10.03 17.29
N ALA A 87 19.34 -11.18 17.27
CA ALA A 87 20.00 -12.49 17.23
C ALA A 87 20.80 -12.67 15.94
N ALA A 88 20.23 -12.29 14.79
CA ALA A 88 20.90 -12.34 13.51
C ALA A 88 22.20 -11.50 13.51
N VAL A 89 22.16 -10.27 14.03
CA VAL A 89 23.33 -9.39 14.13
C VAL A 89 24.40 -10.00 15.03
N ALA A 90 24.04 -10.50 16.21
CA ALA A 90 24.99 -11.12 17.12
C ALA A 90 25.72 -12.31 16.47
N ARG A 91 24.99 -13.15 15.72
CA ARG A 91 25.59 -14.27 14.98
C ARG A 91 26.47 -13.81 13.83
N TRP A 92 26.04 -12.83 13.06
CA TRP A 92 26.87 -12.29 11.97
C TRP A 92 28.16 -11.65 12.47
N GLN A 93 28.10 -10.89 13.57
CA GLN A 93 29.29 -10.31 14.20
C GLN A 93 30.25 -11.39 14.69
N GLN A 94 29.74 -12.47 15.27
CA GLN A 94 30.56 -13.62 15.63
C GLN A 94 31.27 -14.22 14.41
N ILE A 95 30.52 -14.49 13.32
CA ILE A 95 31.08 -15.11 12.12
C ILE A 95 32.13 -14.20 11.47
N ILE A 96 31.85 -12.90 11.34
CA ILE A 96 32.78 -11.90 10.80
C ILE A 96 34.05 -11.80 11.68
N GLY A 97 33.90 -11.89 13.00
CA GLY A 97 35.04 -11.87 13.92
C GLY A 97 35.93 -13.11 13.86
N THR A 98 35.40 -14.27 13.47
CA THR A 98 36.14 -15.55 13.50
C THR A 98 36.56 -16.08 12.13
N ALA A 99 35.76 -15.85 11.09
CA ALA A 99 35.94 -16.47 9.76
C ALA A 99 35.51 -15.55 8.60
N PRO A 100 35.97 -14.28 8.52
CA PRO A 100 35.51 -13.35 7.50
C PRO A 100 35.92 -13.75 6.06
N GLN A 101 36.98 -14.55 5.90
CA GLN A 101 37.43 -15.07 4.61
C GLN A 101 36.50 -16.13 4.01
N ASP A 102 35.68 -16.80 4.84
CA ASP A 102 34.77 -17.86 4.40
C ASP A 102 33.39 -17.32 4.00
N LEU A 103 33.15 -16.03 4.21
CA LEU A 103 31.88 -15.37 3.90
C LEU A 103 31.71 -15.10 2.41
N SER A 104 30.55 -15.49 1.87
CA SER A 104 30.17 -15.18 0.49
C SER A 104 29.68 -13.73 0.36
N PRO A 105 29.57 -13.17 -0.87
CA PRO A 105 28.97 -11.84 -1.08
C PRO A 105 27.55 -11.72 -0.51
N ARG A 106 26.79 -12.83 -0.47
CA ARG A 106 25.44 -12.86 0.08
C ARG A 106 25.45 -12.78 1.61
N ASP A 107 26.46 -13.34 2.26
CA ASP A 107 26.55 -13.32 3.73
C ASP A 107 26.92 -11.92 4.23
N TRP A 108 27.87 -11.24 3.58
CA TRP A 108 28.16 -9.82 3.85
C TRP A 108 26.92 -8.93 3.67
N ALA A 109 26.17 -9.11 2.58
CA ALA A 109 24.91 -8.41 2.37
C ALA A 109 23.87 -8.75 3.45
N SER A 110 23.77 -10.00 3.89
CA SER A 110 22.82 -10.41 4.93
C SER A 110 23.18 -9.84 6.30
N ALA A 111 24.48 -9.74 6.62
CA ALA A 111 24.98 -9.14 7.86
C ALA A 111 24.68 -7.64 7.91
N ALA A 112 25.03 -6.90 6.85
CA ALA A 112 24.73 -5.48 6.75
C ALA A 112 23.22 -5.20 6.77
N ASN A 113 22.43 -6.06 6.11
CA ASN A 113 20.96 -5.97 6.17
C ASN A 113 20.45 -6.13 7.61
N ALA A 114 20.92 -7.13 8.36
CA ALA A 114 20.51 -7.35 9.74
C ALA A 114 20.85 -6.16 10.65
N GLN A 115 22.04 -5.56 10.48
CA GLN A 115 22.43 -4.34 11.21
C GLN A 115 21.53 -3.15 10.87
N ARG A 116 21.25 -2.95 9.58
CA ARG A 116 20.34 -1.91 9.10
C ARG A 116 18.92 -2.07 9.67
N ARG A 117 18.46 -3.31 9.85
CA ARG A 117 17.15 -3.64 10.43
C ARG A 117 17.04 -3.33 11.92
N ILE A 118 18.15 -3.31 12.65
CA ILE A 118 18.21 -2.81 14.04
C ILE A 118 18.65 -1.34 14.12
N ARG A 119 18.74 -0.63 12.99
CA ARG A 119 19.18 0.77 12.87
C ARG A 119 20.65 1.03 13.28
N ASP A 120 21.48 -0.01 13.29
CA ASP A 120 22.95 0.13 13.34
C ASP A 120 23.46 0.50 11.94
N ILE A 121 23.19 1.74 11.51
CA ILE A 121 23.51 2.20 10.15
C ILE A 121 25.02 2.33 9.93
N ASP A 122 25.75 2.81 10.94
CA ASP A 122 27.21 2.94 10.88
C ASP A 122 27.87 1.54 10.81
N GLY A 123 27.41 0.61 11.64
CA GLY A 123 27.89 -0.77 11.60
C GLY A 123 27.55 -1.46 10.29
N ALA A 124 26.34 -1.25 9.75
CA ALA A 124 25.98 -1.75 8.42
C ALA A 124 26.87 -1.17 7.31
N ALA A 125 27.20 0.13 7.38
CA ALA A 125 28.08 0.82 6.44
C ALA A 125 29.51 0.25 6.46
N ALA A 126 30.05 0.00 7.66
CA ALA A 126 31.36 -0.64 7.81
C ALA A 126 31.37 -2.07 7.26
N THR A 127 30.38 -2.89 7.64
CA THR A 127 30.26 -4.29 7.20
C THR A 127 30.15 -4.41 5.69
N ILE A 128 29.29 -3.60 5.05
CA ILE A 128 29.10 -3.71 3.60
C ILE A 128 30.27 -3.13 2.82
N ALA A 129 31.00 -2.14 3.36
CA ALA A 129 32.21 -1.61 2.74
C ALA A 129 33.28 -2.70 2.62
N GLU A 130 33.50 -3.49 3.67
CA GLU A 130 34.43 -4.63 3.63
C GLU A 130 33.95 -5.71 2.64
N GLY A 131 32.65 -6.02 2.65
CA GLY A 131 32.05 -6.95 1.69
C GLY A 131 32.25 -6.52 0.23
N ILE A 132 32.14 -5.23 -0.07
CA ILE A 132 32.36 -4.66 -1.42
C ILE A 132 33.85 -4.66 -1.76
N GLU A 133 34.76 -4.37 -0.82
CA GLU A 133 36.20 -4.44 -1.07
C GLU A 133 36.62 -5.85 -1.50
N ARG A 134 36.10 -6.88 -0.83
CA ARG A 134 36.33 -8.29 -1.18
C ARG A 134 35.64 -8.71 -2.47
N PHE A 135 34.47 -8.15 -2.76
CA PHE A 135 33.59 -8.57 -3.86
C PHE A 135 33.07 -7.38 -4.69
N PRO A 136 33.95 -6.62 -5.38
CA PRO A 136 33.64 -5.29 -5.92
C PRO A 136 32.59 -5.26 -7.04
N ALA A 137 32.33 -6.38 -7.69
CA ALA A 137 31.38 -6.49 -8.80
C ALA A 137 30.25 -7.50 -8.55
N ARG A 138 30.07 -7.99 -7.30
CA ARG A 138 29.06 -9.01 -7.01
C ARG A 138 27.70 -8.36 -6.72
N PRO A 139 26.61 -8.72 -7.43
CA PRO A 139 25.33 -8.03 -7.34
C PRO A 139 24.73 -7.97 -5.92
N ALA A 140 24.88 -9.02 -5.12
CA ALA A 140 24.33 -9.04 -3.76
C ALA A 140 24.96 -7.96 -2.84
N ALA A 141 26.28 -7.80 -2.91
CA ALA A 141 27.01 -6.80 -2.11
C ALA A 141 26.72 -5.38 -2.60
N LEU A 142 26.65 -5.15 -3.92
CA LEU A 142 26.31 -3.85 -4.49
C LEU A 142 24.87 -3.44 -4.20
N TRP A 143 23.92 -4.39 -4.25
CA TRP A 143 22.51 -4.17 -3.93
C TRP A 143 22.33 -3.69 -2.48
N GLU A 144 22.83 -4.46 -1.49
CA GLU A 144 22.73 -4.02 -0.10
C GLU A 144 23.60 -2.78 0.17
N GLY A 145 24.74 -2.66 -0.52
CA GLY A 145 25.56 -1.46 -0.47
C GLY A 145 24.80 -0.21 -0.86
N GLY A 146 24.00 -0.25 -1.93
CA GLY A 146 23.16 0.87 -2.35
C GLY A 146 22.15 1.27 -1.26
N HIS A 147 21.49 0.29 -0.66
CA HIS A 147 20.56 0.51 0.46
C HIS A 147 21.23 1.13 1.69
N VAL A 148 22.37 0.59 2.10
CA VAL A 148 23.12 1.09 3.25
C VAL A 148 23.64 2.51 3.00
N ALA A 149 24.13 2.79 1.78
CA ALA A 149 24.57 4.15 1.42
C ALA A 149 23.42 5.16 1.51
N MET A 150 22.24 4.81 0.99
CA MET A 150 21.04 5.65 1.11
C MET A 150 20.61 5.84 2.56
N ALA A 151 20.61 4.78 3.37
CA ALA A 151 20.24 4.86 4.79
C ALA A 151 21.25 5.69 5.61
N HIS A 152 22.53 5.65 5.23
CA HIS A 152 23.62 6.42 5.84
C HIS A 152 23.68 7.87 5.33
N GLY A 153 23.01 8.19 4.21
CA GLY A 153 23.08 9.50 3.56
C GLY A 153 24.37 9.73 2.76
N ASP A 154 25.11 8.68 2.39
CA ASP A 154 26.25 8.76 1.47
C ASP A 154 25.76 8.62 0.02
N TRP A 155 25.22 9.72 -0.52
CA TRP A 155 24.53 9.74 -1.80
C TRP A 155 25.46 9.47 -2.99
N GLU A 156 26.72 9.92 -2.93
CA GLU A 156 27.74 9.58 -3.92
C GLU A 156 27.99 8.07 -3.95
N ALA A 157 28.22 7.46 -2.79
CA ALA A 157 28.41 6.01 -2.72
C ALA A 157 27.15 5.26 -3.18
N ALA A 158 25.95 5.76 -2.90
CA ALA A 158 24.71 5.17 -3.38
C ALA A 158 24.66 5.18 -4.92
N ALA A 159 24.92 6.32 -5.57
CA ALA A 159 24.96 6.44 -7.02
C ALA A 159 26.00 5.49 -7.66
N ILE A 160 27.20 5.40 -7.07
CA ILE A 160 28.25 4.47 -7.52
C ILE A 160 27.78 3.01 -7.40
N ARG A 161 27.21 2.62 -6.25
CA ARG A 161 26.82 1.24 -5.98
C ARG A 161 25.64 0.81 -6.86
N TRP A 162 24.64 1.66 -7.06
CA TRP A 162 23.50 1.39 -7.92
C TRP A 162 23.88 1.32 -9.41
N SER A 163 24.72 2.24 -9.90
CA SER A 163 25.19 2.20 -11.30
C SER A 163 26.02 0.95 -11.59
N ARG A 164 26.91 0.55 -10.68
CA ARG A 164 27.69 -0.69 -10.79
C ARG A 164 26.82 -1.94 -10.69
N PHE A 165 25.84 -1.93 -9.79
CA PHE A 165 24.86 -3.02 -9.68
C PHE A 165 24.14 -3.21 -11.02
N TRP A 166 23.60 -2.13 -11.58
CA TRP A 166 22.88 -2.15 -12.85
C TRP A 166 23.73 -2.65 -14.01
N ARG A 167 24.92 -2.08 -14.18
CA ARG A 167 25.90 -2.50 -15.20
C ARG A 167 26.26 -3.99 -15.08
N GLY A 168 26.33 -4.51 -13.85
CA GLY A 168 26.58 -5.93 -13.58
C GLY A 168 25.42 -6.83 -14.04
N GLN A 169 24.17 -6.37 -13.91
CA GLN A 169 23.00 -7.10 -14.41
C GLN A 169 22.95 -7.12 -15.93
N GLU A 170 23.14 -5.96 -16.58
CA GLU A 170 23.14 -5.82 -18.05
C GLU A 170 24.15 -6.76 -18.72
N ARG A 171 25.33 -6.90 -18.13
CA ARG A 171 26.37 -7.80 -18.65
C ARG A 171 26.04 -9.28 -18.49
N ARG A 172 25.22 -9.64 -17.50
CA ARG A 172 24.90 -11.04 -17.18
C ARG A 172 23.68 -11.52 -17.95
N ASP A 173 22.60 -10.75 -17.89
CA ASP A 173 21.33 -11.05 -18.53
C ASP A 173 20.55 -9.75 -18.79
N PRO A 174 20.66 -9.16 -19.98
CA PRO A 174 19.94 -7.92 -20.32
C PRO A 174 18.43 -8.12 -20.44
N THR A 175 17.93 -9.35 -20.49
CA THR A 175 16.50 -9.64 -20.64
C THR A 175 15.76 -9.78 -19.31
N ASN A 176 16.51 -9.89 -18.20
CA ASN A 176 15.95 -10.11 -16.87
C ASN A 176 16.66 -9.24 -15.83
N LEU A 177 16.44 -7.93 -15.94
CA LEU A 177 17.01 -6.93 -15.04
C LEU A 177 16.13 -6.78 -13.80
N ARG A 178 16.73 -6.83 -12.61
CA ARG A 178 16.03 -6.42 -11.39
C ARG A 178 15.92 -4.91 -11.36
N GLU A 179 14.69 -4.42 -11.24
CA GLU A 179 14.38 -2.99 -11.10
C GLU A 179 15.05 -2.39 -9.86
N LEU A 180 15.36 -1.08 -9.96
CA LEU A 180 15.84 -0.33 -8.81
C LEU A 180 14.69 -0.18 -7.79
N PRO A 181 15.00 -0.27 -6.49
CA PRO A 181 13.97 -0.28 -5.47
C PRO A 181 13.48 1.15 -5.20
N VAL A 182 12.26 1.47 -5.61
CA VAL A 182 11.53 2.62 -5.03
C VAL A 182 11.21 2.31 -3.56
N ARG A 183 10.98 1.02 -3.27
CA ARG A 183 10.71 0.45 -1.94
C ARG A 183 11.34 -0.96 -1.89
N SER A 184 12.14 -1.32 -0.88
CA SER A 184 12.73 -2.66 -0.75
C SER A 184 12.12 -3.47 0.40
N GLY A 185 10.95 -4.02 0.14
CA GLY A 185 10.20 -4.74 1.15
C GLY A 185 9.60 -3.79 2.18
N LEU A 186 9.32 -4.32 3.37
CA LEU A 186 8.40 -3.62 4.26
C LEU A 186 9.08 -2.41 4.97
N ALA A 187 10.38 -2.50 5.31
CA ALA A 187 11.06 -1.52 6.17
C ALA A 187 11.85 -0.43 5.43
N ASP A 188 11.86 -0.44 4.10
CA ASP A 188 12.87 0.29 3.33
C ASP A 188 12.18 1.09 2.22
N TRP A 189 12.03 2.39 2.43
CA TRP A 189 11.41 3.30 1.47
C TRP A 189 12.47 4.30 1.01
N TYR A 190 12.56 4.50 -0.30
CA TYR A 190 13.61 5.32 -0.90
C TYR A 190 13.04 6.37 -1.85
N GLU A 191 11.73 6.62 -1.78
CA GLU A 191 11.02 7.51 -2.72
C GLU A 191 11.72 8.87 -2.81
N ALA A 192 11.94 9.50 -1.65
CA ALA A 192 12.63 10.78 -1.58
C ALA A 192 14.16 10.65 -1.66
N ALA A 193 14.73 9.47 -1.41
CA ALA A 193 16.18 9.27 -1.46
C ALA A 193 16.73 9.23 -2.89
N TRP A 194 15.90 8.88 -3.87
CA TRP A 194 16.29 8.89 -5.29
C TRP A 194 16.56 10.29 -5.83
N HIS A 195 15.95 11.33 -5.26
CA HIS A 195 16.31 12.72 -5.52
C HIS A 195 17.80 12.96 -5.23
N ASP A 196 18.24 12.56 -4.04
CA ASP A 196 19.63 12.77 -3.62
C ASP A 196 20.60 11.94 -4.48
N VAL A 197 20.22 10.73 -4.90
CA VAL A 197 21.03 9.92 -5.83
C VAL A 197 21.14 10.58 -7.21
N ALA A 198 20.04 11.08 -7.76
CA ALA A 198 20.03 11.79 -9.05
C ALA A 198 20.91 13.06 -9.01
N ALA A 199 20.86 13.80 -7.91
CA ALA A 199 21.65 15.01 -7.71
C ALA A 199 23.17 14.75 -7.62
N HIS A 200 23.61 13.52 -7.31
CA HIS A 200 25.01 13.17 -7.08
C HIS A 200 25.64 12.31 -8.20
N LEU A 201 24.99 12.18 -9.37
CA LEU A 201 25.54 11.40 -10.49
C LEU A 201 26.90 11.94 -10.97
N ASP A 202 27.05 13.26 -11.13
CA ASP A 202 28.29 13.87 -11.61
C ASP A 202 29.43 13.72 -10.59
N ALA A 203 29.13 13.86 -9.29
CA ALA A 203 30.10 13.64 -8.22
C ALA A 203 30.55 12.17 -8.17
N ALA A 204 29.62 11.23 -8.38
CA ALA A 204 29.92 9.80 -8.47
C ALA A 204 30.85 9.45 -9.64
N GLU A 205 30.64 10.05 -10.82
CA GLU A 205 31.54 9.88 -11.97
C GLU A 205 32.91 10.52 -11.71
N ALA A 206 32.95 11.74 -11.18
CA ALA A 206 34.21 12.42 -10.87
C ALA A 206 35.07 11.62 -9.87
N ARG A 207 34.43 10.99 -8.89
CA ARG A 207 35.09 10.17 -7.87
C ARG A 207 35.62 8.84 -8.41
N THR A 208 34.95 8.25 -9.39
CA THR A 208 35.31 6.91 -9.92
C THR A 208 36.08 6.94 -11.24
N GLY A 209 35.95 8.02 -12.01
CA GLY A 209 36.39 8.10 -13.40
C GLY A 209 35.60 7.19 -14.35
N GLU A 210 34.49 6.59 -13.90
CA GLU A 210 33.67 5.67 -14.68
C GLU A 210 32.39 6.36 -15.16
N GLN A 211 32.12 6.30 -16.46
CA GLN A 211 30.88 6.84 -17.03
C GLN A 211 29.67 5.95 -16.66
N ILE A 212 28.57 6.58 -16.27
CA ILE A 212 27.28 5.96 -16.01
C ILE A 212 26.64 5.55 -17.34
N THR A 213 26.08 4.34 -17.40
CA THR A 213 25.54 3.78 -18.65
C THR A 213 24.18 4.38 -19.02
N ALA A 214 23.82 4.32 -20.30
CA ALA A 214 22.49 4.71 -20.77
C ALA A 214 21.38 3.92 -20.05
N GLY A 215 21.55 2.61 -19.86
CA GLY A 215 20.55 1.79 -19.18
C GLY A 215 20.36 2.14 -17.71
N PHE A 216 21.40 2.59 -16.99
CA PHE A 216 21.19 3.09 -15.63
C PHE A 216 20.41 4.42 -15.61
N HIS A 217 20.64 5.31 -16.58
CA HIS A 217 19.83 6.53 -16.72
C HIS A 217 18.35 6.20 -16.96
N LEU A 218 18.06 5.22 -17.83
CA LEU A 218 16.71 4.73 -18.08
C LEU A 218 16.07 4.17 -16.80
N ALA A 219 16.77 3.27 -16.12
CA ALA A 219 16.31 2.66 -14.88
C ALA A 219 16.02 3.69 -13.79
N LEU A 220 16.93 4.67 -13.63
CA LEU A 220 16.77 5.75 -12.66
C LEU A 220 15.61 6.67 -13.06
N ALA A 221 15.45 7.02 -14.34
CA ALA A 221 14.33 7.82 -14.81
C ALA A 221 12.96 7.13 -14.57
N MET A 222 12.86 5.82 -14.80
CA MET A 222 11.67 5.03 -14.48
C MET A 222 11.41 5.02 -12.97
N THR A 223 12.46 4.86 -12.16
CA THR A 223 12.38 4.89 -10.70
C THR A 223 11.90 6.25 -10.19
N LEU A 224 12.41 7.34 -10.74
CA LEU A 224 11.99 8.70 -10.41
C LEU A 224 10.56 8.99 -10.87
N ALA A 225 10.09 8.40 -11.98
CA ALA A 225 8.68 8.47 -12.38
C ALA A 225 7.77 7.83 -11.32
N VAL A 226 8.11 6.62 -10.87
CA VAL A 226 7.34 5.87 -9.85
C VAL A 226 7.43 6.56 -8.48
N ALA A 227 8.57 7.17 -8.15
CA ALA A 227 8.76 8.00 -6.96
C ALA A 227 8.13 9.41 -7.08
N GLY A 228 7.47 9.71 -8.20
CA GLY A 228 6.87 10.99 -8.56
C GLY A 228 7.79 12.20 -8.35
N LEU A 229 9.00 12.09 -8.87
CA LEU A 229 9.99 13.15 -8.96
C LEU A 229 10.17 13.55 -10.44
N PRO A 230 9.19 14.24 -11.07
CA PRO A 230 9.18 14.50 -12.51
C PRO A 230 10.32 15.42 -12.96
N ASP A 231 10.72 16.39 -12.14
CA ASP A 231 11.84 17.27 -12.44
C ASP A 231 13.18 16.53 -12.41
N ASP A 232 13.41 15.69 -11.39
CA ASP A 232 14.60 14.85 -11.31
C ASP A 232 14.64 13.83 -12.46
N ARG A 233 13.49 13.22 -12.78
CA ARG A 233 13.35 12.32 -13.94
C ARG A 233 13.80 13.03 -15.21
N ARG A 234 13.30 14.25 -15.45
CA ARG A 234 13.68 15.04 -16.62
C ARG A 234 15.18 15.35 -16.62
N ALA A 235 15.74 15.80 -15.51
CA ALA A 235 17.16 16.11 -15.39
C ALA A 235 18.05 14.89 -15.69
N VAL A 236 17.67 13.71 -15.20
CA VAL A 236 18.36 12.44 -15.49
C VAL A 236 18.25 12.06 -16.97
N LEU A 237 17.08 12.23 -17.58
CA LEU A 237 16.90 11.98 -19.02
C LEU A 237 17.72 12.94 -19.88
N GLU A 238 17.74 14.24 -19.55
CA GLU A 238 18.54 15.24 -20.27
C GLU A 238 20.04 14.98 -20.16
N ARG A 239 20.50 14.61 -18.96
CA ARG A 239 21.89 14.16 -18.75
C ARG A 239 22.19 12.92 -19.58
N GLY A 240 21.33 11.91 -19.51
CA GLY A 240 21.48 10.65 -20.24
C GLY A 240 21.55 10.86 -21.76
N THR A 241 20.63 11.63 -22.35
CA THR A 241 20.63 11.92 -23.79
C THR A 241 21.86 12.71 -24.22
N ARG A 242 22.39 13.61 -23.39
CA ARG A 242 23.62 14.37 -23.69
C ARG A 242 24.85 13.47 -23.74
N GLU A 243 24.94 12.52 -22.82
CA GLU A 243 26.09 11.61 -22.70
C GLU A 243 26.01 10.40 -23.62
N HIS A 244 24.80 9.97 -23.94
CA HIS A 244 24.49 8.81 -24.76
C HIS A 244 23.56 9.23 -25.92
N PRO A 245 24.02 10.08 -26.85
CA PRO A 245 23.17 10.63 -27.92
C PRO A 245 22.62 9.57 -28.88
N ASP A 246 23.21 8.37 -28.90
CA ASP A 246 22.76 7.24 -29.71
C ASP A 246 21.66 6.40 -29.02
N SER A 247 21.36 6.66 -27.73
CA SER A 247 20.30 5.94 -27.01
C SER A 247 18.91 6.47 -27.39
N ARG A 248 18.19 5.61 -28.09
CA ARG A 248 16.85 5.87 -28.64
C ARG A 248 15.80 5.99 -27.53
N GLU A 249 15.88 5.08 -26.56
CA GLU A 249 14.98 5.03 -25.42
C GLU A 249 15.09 6.29 -24.56
N LEU A 250 16.31 6.81 -24.35
CA LEU A 250 16.54 8.04 -23.61
C LEU A 250 15.94 9.24 -24.34
N ALA A 251 16.16 9.34 -25.66
CA ALA A 251 15.60 10.42 -26.46
C ALA A 251 14.06 10.39 -26.47
N HIS A 252 13.46 9.20 -26.62
CA HIS A 252 12.00 9.03 -26.60
C HIS A 252 11.40 9.37 -25.24
N LEU A 253 11.95 8.84 -24.13
CA LEU A 253 11.46 9.16 -22.79
C LEU A 253 11.66 10.62 -22.42
N LEU A 254 12.74 11.27 -22.89
CA LEU A 254 12.93 12.71 -22.73
C LEU A 254 11.85 13.50 -23.48
N ALA A 255 11.55 13.14 -24.73
CA ALA A 255 10.49 13.78 -25.49
C ALA A 255 9.12 13.62 -24.79
N ALA A 256 8.81 12.42 -24.30
CA ALA A 256 7.60 12.17 -23.52
C ALA A 256 7.56 12.96 -22.20
N ALA A 257 8.69 13.10 -21.50
CA ALA A 257 8.76 13.89 -20.27
C ALA A 257 8.54 15.40 -20.50
N ARG A 258 9.02 15.94 -21.63
CA ARG A 258 8.82 17.35 -22.01
C ARG A 258 7.37 17.69 -22.32
N LEU A 259 6.62 16.75 -22.92
CA LEU A 259 5.19 16.91 -23.19
C LEU A 259 4.37 17.14 -21.92
N GLY A 260 4.80 16.58 -20.79
CA GLY A 260 4.13 16.76 -19.50
C GLY A 260 4.38 18.12 -18.83
N THR A 261 5.25 18.98 -19.39
CA THR A 261 5.62 20.28 -18.80
C THR A 261 5.15 21.45 -19.66
N VAL A 262 4.31 22.31 -19.10
CA VAL A 262 3.82 23.54 -19.76
C VAL A 262 4.98 24.51 -19.98
N GLY A 263 5.21 24.92 -21.22
CA GLY A 263 6.16 26.01 -21.58
C GLY A 263 7.57 25.58 -21.98
N ASP A 264 7.80 24.30 -22.31
CA ASP A 264 9.08 23.83 -22.86
C ASP A 264 9.10 23.96 -24.40
N ASP A 265 10.00 24.82 -24.94
CA ASP A 265 10.17 25.10 -26.38
C ASP A 265 11.00 24.02 -27.12
N GLY A 266 11.32 22.90 -26.45
CA GLY A 266 12.06 21.79 -27.05
C GLY A 266 11.35 21.21 -28.29
N GLN A 267 12.07 21.13 -29.42
CA GLN A 267 11.52 20.55 -30.65
C GLN A 267 11.21 19.05 -30.45
N LEU A 268 9.93 18.69 -30.45
CA LEU A 268 9.49 17.30 -30.41
C LEU A 268 9.80 16.60 -31.75
N PRO A 269 10.07 15.28 -31.74
CA PRO A 269 10.34 14.52 -32.96
C PRO A 269 9.08 14.18 -33.78
N VAL A 270 8.00 14.94 -33.61
CA VAL A 270 6.72 14.80 -34.32
C VAL A 270 6.39 16.10 -35.06
N THR A 271 5.77 15.98 -36.23
CA THR A 271 5.42 17.11 -37.12
C THR A 271 3.93 17.48 -37.01
N PRO A 272 3.52 18.70 -37.40
CA PRO A 272 2.09 19.03 -37.52
C PRO A 272 1.32 18.07 -38.44
N GLU A 273 1.98 17.54 -39.48
CA GLU A 273 1.42 16.52 -40.36
C GLU A 273 1.21 15.19 -39.61
N ASP A 274 2.17 14.73 -38.79
CA ASP A 274 2.02 13.56 -37.93
C ASP A 274 0.79 13.74 -37.00
N ILE A 275 0.64 14.93 -36.41
CA ILE A 275 -0.50 15.27 -35.54
C ILE A 275 -1.83 15.17 -36.30
N SER A 276 -1.92 15.82 -37.47
CA SER A 276 -3.13 15.81 -38.27
C SER A 276 -3.50 14.41 -38.76
N ALA A 277 -2.50 13.57 -39.09
CA ALA A 277 -2.72 12.21 -39.55
C ALA A 277 -3.30 11.31 -38.44
N VAL A 278 -2.71 11.34 -37.25
CA VAL A 278 -3.18 10.54 -36.11
C VAL A 278 -4.56 11.00 -35.65
N VAL A 279 -4.74 12.31 -35.41
CA VAL A 279 -6.01 12.86 -34.92
C VAL A 279 -7.14 12.67 -35.95
N GLY A 280 -6.84 12.86 -37.24
CA GLY A 280 -7.82 12.67 -38.32
C GLY A 280 -8.24 11.22 -38.55
N ALA A 281 -7.44 10.25 -38.11
CA ALA A 281 -7.76 8.83 -38.20
C ALA A 281 -8.66 8.32 -37.07
N LEU A 282 -8.84 9.12 -36.00
CA LEU A 282 -9.69 8.74 -34.87
C LEU A 282 -11.17 8.98 -35.22
N PRO A 283 -12.04 7.95 -35.15
CA PRO A 283 -13.46 8.12 -35.45
C PRO A 283 -14.11 9.11 -34.47
N SER A 284 -15.18 9.79 -34.90
CA SER A 284 -16.00 10.60 -34.00
C SER A 284 -16.84 9.71 -33.07
N TYR A 285 -17.36 10.30 -31.99
CA TYR A 285 -18.26 9.63 -31.06
C TYR A 285 -19.64 10.28 -31.04
N THR A 286 -20.67 9.48 -30.78
CA THR A 286 -22.03 9.94 -30.54
C THR A 286 -22.62 9.12 -29.38
N PRO A 287 -23.12 9.76 -28.31
CA PRO A 287 -23.72 9.06 -27.19
C PRO A 287 -24.87 8.12 -27.58
N PRO A 288 -25.00 6.94 -26.95
CA PRO A 288 -26.16 6.07 -27.11
C PRO A 288 -27.47 6.80 -26.78
N ALA A 289 -28.50 6.59 -27.59
CA ALA A 289 -29.80 7.22 -27.40
C ALA A 289 -30.56 6.74 -26.14
N ASP A 290 -30.19 5.58 -25.60
CA ASP A 290 -30.79 4.97 -24.42
C ASP A 290 -30.13 5.38 -23.09
N GLY A 291 -29.06 6.20 -23.14
CA GLY A 291 -28.31 6.63 -21.96
C GLY A 291 -27.53 5.50 -21.26
N GLY A 292 -27.35 4.35 -21.93
CA GLY A 292 -26.53 3.25 -21.43
C GLY A 292 -25.03 3.52 -21.55
N LEU A 293 -24.22 2.69 -20.89
CA LEU A 293 -22.77 2.74 -21.04
C LEU A 293 -22.36 2.56 -22.51
N GLY A 294 -21.51 3.47 -23.01
CA GLY A 294 -21.03 3.49 -24.39
C GLY A 294 -20.13 2.32 -24.77
N PRO A 295 -19.66 2.26 -26.03
CA PRO A 295 -18.73 1.22 -26.49
C PRO A 295 -17.34 1.38 -25.86
N VAL A 296 -16.57 0.30 -25.80
CA VAL A 296 -15.13 0.36 -25.55
C VAL A 296 -14.42 0.74 -26.86
N ARG A 297 -13.63 1.81 -26.85
CA ARG A 297 -12.88 2.34 -27.99
C ARG A 297 -11.41 2.36 -27.59
N LEU A 298 -10.62 1.46 -28.18
CA LEU A 298 -9.24 1.20 -27.83
C LEU A 298 -8.32 1.60 -28.98
N ILE A 299 -7.22 2.26 -28.65
CA ILE A 299 -6.07 2.44 -29.54
C ILE A 299 -4.95 1.56 -29.01
N ARG A 300 -4.46 0.63 -29.83
CA ARG A 300 -3.25 -0.16 -29.53
C ARG A 300 -2.09 0.47 -30.27
N VAL A 301 -1.06 0.88 -29.56
CA VAL A 301 0.00 1.75 -30.08
C VAL A 301 1.36 1.10 -29.88
N PRO A 302 2.20 0.95 -30.91
CA PRO A 302 3.57 0.51 -30.74
C PRO A 302 4.33 1.52 -29.87
N GLU A 303 5.08 1.04 -28.89
CA GLU A 303 6.04 1.82 -28.11
C GLU A 303 7.07 2.48 -29.05
N HIS A 304 7.61 3.62 -28.62
CA HIS A 304 8.60 4.39 -29.38
C HIS A 304 8.15 4.90 -30.76
N SER A 305 6.85 4.88 -31.06
CA SER A 305 6.30 5.39 -32.31
C SER A 305 6.01 6.90 -32.26
N SER A 306 5.94 7.52 -33.45
CA SER A 306 5.43 8.89 -33.59
C SER A 306 3.96 9.00 -33.17
N ILE A 307 3.21 7.91 -33.29
CA ILE A 307 1.80 7.83 -32.89
C ILE A 307 1.67 8.03 -31.38
N ASP A 308 2.46 7.32 -30.58
CA ASP A 308 2.44 7.46 -29.11
C ASP A 308 2.74 8.90 -28.67
N LEU A 309 3.79 9.52 -29.22
CA LEU A 309 4.12 10.92 -28.88
C LEU A 309 3.05 11.91 -29.33
N VAL A 310 2.44 11.71 -30.51
CA VAL A 310 1.33 12.55 -30.96
C VAL A 310 0.14 12.44 -30.01
N LEU A 311 -0.24 11.23 -29.61
CA LEU A 311 -1.34 11.04 -28.65
C LEU A 311 -1.04 11.70 -27.31
N ARG A 312 0.19 11.58 -26.80
CA ARG A 312 0.66 12.23 -25.57
C ARG A 312 0.74 13.75 -25.65
N SER A 313 0.86 14.32 -26.85
CA SER A 313 0.89 15.77 -27.05
C SER A 313 -0.49 16.44 -26.97
N GLY A 314 -1.56 15.65 -27.03
CA GLY A 314 -2.94 16.10 -26.87
C GLY A 314 -3.43 16.06 -25.41
N LEU A 315 -4.75 15.90 -25.25
CA LEU A 315 -5.36 15.65 -23.94
C LEU A 315 -5.17 14.19 -23.55
N TYR A 316 -4.03 13.90 -22.94
CA TYR A 316 -3.63 12.57 -22.52
C TYR A 316 -3.65 12.44 -20.99
N VAL A 317 -4.34 11.42 -20.49
CA VAL A 317 -4.41 11.10 -19.06
C VAL A 317 -3.94 9.68 -18.83
N ASP A 318 -3.04 9.49 -17.87
CA ASP A 318 -2.53 8.20 -17.44
C ASP A 318 -2.57 8.10 -15.90
N GLN A 319 -2.10 6.95 -15.39
CA GLN A 319 -2.08 6.69 -13.95
C GLN A 319 -1.21 7.67 -13.16
N HIS A 320 -0.20 8.28 -13.78
CA HIS A 320 0.71 9.20 -13.08
C HIS A 320 0.17 10.63 -13.05
N THR A 321 -0.72 10.98 -13.99
CA THR A 321 -1.30 12.31 -14.15
C THR A 321 -2.68 12.46 -13.52
N VAL A 322 -3.43 11.37 -13.35
CA VAL A 322 -4.79 11.40 -12.77
C VAL A 322 -4.81 12.03 -11.36
N GLY A 323 -3.95 11.60 -10.45
CA GLY A 323 -3.87 12.12 -9.08
C GLY A 323 -3.56 13.62 -9.04
N PRO A 324 -2.49 14.10 -9.71
CA PRO A 324 -2.20 15.53 -9.84
C PRO A 324 -3.34 16.36 -10.44
N LEU A 325 -4.03 15.87 -11.47
CA LEU A 325 -5.15 16.58 -12.10
C LEU A 325 -6.36 16.68 -11.15
N VAL A 326 -6.71 15.58 -10.48
CA VAL A 326 -7.76 15.60 -9.44
C VAL A 326 -7.37 16.54 -8.30
N GLN A 327 -6.10 16.53 -7.89
CA GLN A 327 -5.60 17.43 -6.89
C GLN A 327 -5.72 18.90 -7.33
N GLU A 328 -5.32 19.25 -8.56
CA GLU A 328 -5.47 20.61 -9.10
C GLU A 328 -6.94 21.08 -9.04
N ILE A 329 -7.87 20.25 -9.50
CA ILE A 329 -9.30 20.58 -9.53
C ILE A 329 -9.85 20.73 -8.11
N SER A 330 -9.53 19.78 -7.21
CA SER A 330 -9.96 19.86 -5.81
C SER A 330 -9.39 21.08 -5.08
N GLU A 331 -8.14 21.41 -5.40
CA GLU A 331 -7.42 22.67 -5.21
C GLU A 331 -8.24 23.93 -5.44
N ARG A 332 -8.50 24.10 -6.74
CA ARG A 332 -9.13 25.25 -7.37
C ARG A 332 -10.56 25.43 -6.86
N ASP A 333 -11.31 24.34 -6.84
CA ASP A 333 -12.74 24.33 -6.53
C ASP A 333 -13.00 24.18 -5.02
N ARG A 334 -11.93 24.02 -4.22
CA ARG A 334 -11.98 23.74 -2.78
C ARG A 334 -12.97 22.63 -2.47
N TRP A 335 -12.77 21.47 -3.09
CA TRP A 335 -13.71 20.35 -2.97
C TRP A 335 -14.06 20.14 -1.49
N PRO A 336 -15.36 20.18 -1.16
CA PRO A 336 -15.78 20.07 0.20
C PRO A 336 -15.61 18.61 0.61
N GLU A 337 -14.52 18.29 1.28
CA GLU A 337 -14.62 17.28 2.31
C GLU A 337 -14.05 17.72 3.66
N PRO A 338 -14.57 18.81 4.24
CA PRO A 338 -14.77 18.86 5.68
C PRO A 338 -16.22 18.49 5.99
N LEU A 339 -16.60 17.24 5.73
CA LEU A 339 -17.82 16.64 6.30
C LEU A 339 -17.61 16.30 7.78
N SER A 340 -17.26 17.26 8.62
CA SER A 340 -17.16 16.95 10.06
C SER A 340 -18.52 16.68 10.70
N LEU A 341 -19.62 17.04 10.04
CA LEU A 341 -20.97 16.88 10.60
C LEU A 341 -21.87 15.91 9.81
N THR A 342 -21.86 15.87 8.47
CA THR A 342 -22.92 15.16 7.72
C THR A 342 -22.49 13.95 6.88
N ASN A 343 -21.19 13.68 6.71
CA ASN A 343 -20.66 12.62 5.82
C ASN A 343 -21.51 12.37 4.55
N ASP A 344 -21.78 13.40 3.73
CA ASP A 344 -22.69 13.37 2.58
C ASP A 344 -22.36 12.27 1.58
N LEU A 345 -21.08 11.96 1.34
CA LEU A 345 -20.67 10.86 0.47
C LEU A 345 -21.17 9.51 1.00
N LEU A 346 -21.03 9.30 2.31
CA LEU A 346 -21.55 8.11 2.97
C LEU A 346 -23.08 8.09 3.03
N ALA A 347 -23.72 9.24 3.25
CA ALA A 347 -25.18 9.35 3.21
C ALA A 347 -25.74 9.02 1.81
N ALA A 348 -25.10 9.52 0.75
CA ALA A 348 -25.44 9.20 -0.63
C ALA A 348 -25.18 7.71 -0.94
N ALA A 349 -24.05 7.15 -0.48
CA ALA A 349 -23.78 5.73 -0.61
C ALA A 349 -24.83 4.88 0.11
N ARG A 350 -25.30 5.32 1.29
CA ARG A 350 -26.39 4.66 2.03
C ARG A 350 -27.70 4.70 1.25
N GLN A 351 -28.11 5.87 0.78
CA GLN A 351 -29.33 6.01 -0.03
C GLN A 351 -29.28 5.12 -1.28
N ARG A 352 -28.12 5.08 -1.95
CA ARG A 352 -27.90 4.22 -3.12
C ARG A 352 -27.95 2.74 -2.76
N ALA A 353 -27.39 2.34 -1.62
CA ALA A 353 -27.43 0.97 -1.14
C ALA A 353 -28.86 0.53 -0.82
N ASP A 354 -29.65 1.38 -0.16
CA ASP A 354 -31.06 1.11 0.17
C ASP A 354 -31.89 0.95 -1.12
N ALA A 355 -31.76 1.87 -2.09
CA ALA A 355 -32.47 1.78 -3.37
C ALA A 355 -32.06 0.55 -4.21
N PHE A 356 -30.77 0.22 -4.21
CA PHE A 356 -30.27 -0.99 -4.84
C PHE A 356 -30.89 -2.24 -4.19
N ALA A 357 -30.92 -2.28 -2.86
CA ALA A 357 -31.43 -3.42 -2.13
C ALA A 357 -32.94 -3.62 -2.27
N GLU A 358 -33.73 -2.54 -2.37
CA GLU A 358 -35.16 -2.60 -2.69
C GLU A 358 -35.43 -3.32 -4.01
N THR A 359 -34.53 -3.17 -4.98
CA THR A 359 -34.66 -3.76 -6.32
C THR A 359 -34.18 -5.21 -6.37
N TYR A 360 -33.07 -5.51 -5.68
CA TYR A 360 -32.30 -6.74 -5.88
C TYR A 360 -32.25 -7.70 -4.69
N ALA A 361 -33.00 -7.44 -3.61
CA ALA A 361 -33.04 -8.35 -2.46
C ALA A 361 -33.54 -9.77 -2.82
N ALA A 362 -32.97 -10.77 -2.15
CA ALA A 362 -33.27 -12.19 -2.33
C ALA A 362 -33.65 -12.84 -0.97
N PRO A 363 -34.85 -12.57 -0.43
CA PRO A 363 -35.32 -13.21 0.80
C PRO A 363 -35.50 -14.73 0.62
N PRO A 364 -35.36 -15.54 1.68
CA PRO A 364 -35.19 -15.12 3.08
C PRO A 364 -33.73 -14.85 3.49
N HIS A 365 -32.75 -15.29 2.70
CA HIS A 365 -31.35 -15.31 3.12
C HIS A 365 -30.67 -13.94 3.02
N LEU A 366 -31.07 -13.12 2.04
CA LEU A 366 -30.50 -11.80 1.79
C LEU A 366 -31.62 -10.74 1.64
N PRO A 367 -32.32 -10.38 2.73
CA PRO A 367 -33.36 -9.36 2.70
C PRO A 367 -32.75 -7.98 2.41
N ALA A 368 -33.60 -7.03 1.98
CA ALA A 368 -33.15 -5.71 1.53
C ALA A 368 -32.28 -4.98 2.55
N THR A 369 -32.64 -5.03 3.84
CA THR A 369 -31.86 -4.41 4.91
C THR A 369 -30.44 -4.98 5.02
N THR A 370 -30.27 -6.28 4.87
CA THR A 370 -28.98 -6.97 4.96
C THR A 370 -28.14 -6.73 3.71
N LEU A 371 -28.77 -6.71 2.53
CA LEU A 371 -28.12 -6.37 1.28
C LEU A 371 -27.60 -4.93 1.29
N ALA A 372 -28.42 -3.97 1.75
CA ALA A 372 -28.02 -2.57 1.85
C ALA A 372 -26.82 -2.40 2.80
N ASP A 373 -26.89 -2.98 4.00
CA ASP A 373 -25.80 -2.92 4.99
C ASP A 373 -24.51 -3.60 4.47
N ALA A 374 -24.62 -4.71 3.74
CA ALA A 374 -23.47 -5.43 3.19
C ALA A 374 -22.80 -4.69 2.02
N LEU A 375 -23.54 -3.81 1.34
CA LEU A 375 -23.08 -3.12 0.14
C LEU A 375 -22.61 -1.67 0.40
N VAL A 376 -23.14 -1.01 1.44
CA VAL A 376 -22.93 0.44 1.68
C VAL A 376 -21.45 0.85 1.73
N ILE A 377 -20.59 0.04 2.35
CA ILE A 377 -19.16 0.35 2.42
C ILE A 377 -18.46 0.21 1.08
N SER A 378 -18.81 -0.82 0.30
CA SER A 378 -18.28 -1.00 -1.04
C SER A 378 -18.70 0.17 -1.93
N LEU A 379 -19.97 0.57 -1.89
CA LEU A 379 -20.48 1.73 -2.61
C LEU A 379 -19.84 3.04 -2.16
N TYR A 380 -19.59 3.22 -0.86
CA TYR A 380 -18.89 4.39 -0.33
C TYR A 380 -17.45 4.48 -0.86
N GLN A 381 -16.71 3.38 -0.82
CA GLN A 381 -15.33 3.32 -1.35
C GLN A 381 -15.29 3.51 -2.86
N GLU A 382 -16.25 2.96 -3.58
CA GLU A 382 -16.38 3.12 -5.02
C GLU A 382 -16.75 4.56 -5.40
N SER A 383 -17.66 5.20 -4.64
CA SER A 383 -18.02 6.60 -4.86
C SER A 383 -16.82 7.53 -4.66
N ALA A 384 -15.91 7.20 -3.75
CA ALA A 384 -14.65 7.91 -3.56
C ALA A 384 -13.67 7.78 -4.76
N LEU A 385 -13.92 6.86 -5.69
CA LEU A 385 -13.22 6.79 -6.99
C LEU A 385 -14.03 7.48 -8.09
N VAL A 386 -15.35 7.23 -8.14
CA VAL A 386 -16.22 7.73 -9.20
C VAL A 386 -16.35 9.25 -9.17
N VAL A 387 -16.55 9.85 -7.99
CA VAL A 387 -16.79 11.30 -7.88
C VAL A 387 -15.61 12.12 -8.42
N PRO A 388 -14.35 11.84 -8.04
CA PRO A 388 -13.21 12.51 -8.65
C PRO A 388 -13.13 12.38 -10.17
N MET A 389 -13.39 11.18 -10.70
CA MET A 389 -13.30 10.92 -12.14
C MET A 389 -14.39 11.62 -12.93
N VAL A 390 -15.62 11.69 -12.41
CA VAL A 390 -16.72 12.44 -13.04
C VAL A 390 -16.41 13.94 -13.07
N ARG A 391 -15.82 14.47 -11.99
CA ARG A 391 -15.38 15.88 -11.94
C ARG A 391 -14.24 16.15 -12.90
N LEU A 392 -13.24 15.27 -12.96
CA LEU A 392 -12.14 15.36 -13.91
C LEU A 392 -12.64 15.26 -15.36
N ALA A 393 -13.59 14.37 -15.64
CA ALA A 393 -14.22 14.26 -16.95
C ALA A 393 -14.89 15.57 -17.38
N ALA A 394 -15.65 16.22 -16.48
CA ALA A 394 -16.28 17.50 -16.76
C ALA A 394 -15.26 18.62 -17.06
N ASP A 395 -14.16 18.64 -16.33
CA ASP A 395 -13.07 19.61 -16.54
C ASP A 395 -12.37 19.36 -17.89
N LEU A 396 -12.02 18.12 -18.19
CA LEU A 396 -11.40 17.72 -19.46
C LEU A 396 -12.34 17.94 -20.65
N ALA A 397 -13.64 17.64 -20.51
CA ALA A 397 -14.65 17.90 -21.54
C ALA A 397 -14.71 19.38 -21.92
N GLY A 398 -14.64 20.26 -20.90
CA GLY A 398 -14.59 21.71 -21.10
C GLY A 398 -13.33 22.18 -21.82
N ARG A 399 -12.18 21.51 -21.60
CA ARG A 399 -10.91 21.79 -22.28
C ARG A 399 -10.86 21.22 -23.70
N ALA A 400 -11.48 20.07 -23.94
CA ALA A 400 -11.38 19.30 -25.18
C ALA A 400 -12.16 19.92 -26.35
N GLY A 401 -13.39 20.38 -26.11
CA GLY A 401 -14.30 20.70 -27.20
C GLY A 401 -14.51 19.49 -28.11
N GLU A 402 -14.08 19.58 -29.37
CA GLU A 402 -14.13 18.47 -30.34
C GLU A 402 -12.87 17.60 -30.37
N ALA A 403 -11.79 18.01 -29.67
CA ALA A 403 -10.54 17.27 -29.65
C ALA A 403 -10.70 15.91 -28.94
N PRO A 404 -9.98 14.86 -29.39
CA PRO A 404 -10.02 13.58 -28.71
C PRO A 404 -9.35 13.64 -27.33
N VAL A 405 -9.89 12.88 -26.39
CA VAL A 405 -9.29 12.68 -25.06
C VAL A 405 -8.77 11.25 -24.98
N ILE A 406 -7.50 11.08 -24.65
CA ILE A 406 -6.82 9.79 -24.62
C ILE A 406 -6.59 9.40 -23.17
N VAL A 407 -7.06 8.21 -22.78
CA VAL A 407 -6.92 7.66 -21.44
C VAL A 407 -6.06 6.40 -21.51
N ALA A 408 -4.84 6.45 -20.98
CA ALA A 408 -3.90 5.34 -21.02
C ALA A 408 -4.33 4.20 -20.10
N VAL A 409 -4.25 2.95 -20.58
CA VAL A 409 -4.45 1.75 -19.78
C VAL A 409 -3.24 0.81 -19.96
N PRO A 410 -2.54 0.44 -18.89
CA PRO A 410 -1.35 -0.42 -19.02
C PRO A 410 -1.72 -1.88 -19.24
N GLU A 411 -2.99 -2.26 -19.01
CA GLU A 411 -3.50 -3.59 -19.27
C GLU A 411 -4.88 -3.52 -19.93
N LEU A 412 -5.21 -4.54 -20.72
CA LEU A 412 -6.53 -4.71 -21.34
C LEU A 412 -7.56 -5.31 -20.37
N THR A 413 -7.38 -5.02 -19.09
CA THR A 413 -8.21 -5.50 -17.98
C THR A 413 -8.56 -4.33 -17.07
N GLY A 414 -9.85 -4.05 -16.91
CA GLY A 414 -10.37 -3.14 -15.89
C GLY A 414 -10.85 -3.93 -14.67
N VAL A 415 -10.28 -3.66 -13.50
CA VAL A 415 -10.72 -4.28 -12.24
C VAL A 415 -11.87 -3.46 -11.65
N TYR A 416 -13.01 -4.07 -11.32
CA TYR A 416 -14.14 -3.39 -10.66
C TYR A 416 -14.31 -3.85 -9.21
N LEU A 417 -14.84 -3.01 -8.32
CA LEU A 417 -15.02 -3.30 -6.89
C LEU A 417 -13.73 -3.68 -6.12
N GLY A 418 -12.55 -3.41 -6.70
CA GLY A 418 -11.22 -3.47 -6.07
C GLY A 418 -11.05 -2.50 -4.88
N GLY A 419 -11.95 -1.53 -4.79
CA GLY A 419 -11.74 -0.31 -4.03
C GLY A 419 -10.51 0.45 -4.52
N TYR A 420 -10.11 1.49 -3.79
CA TYR A 420 -9.04 2.41 -4.19
C TYR A 420 -7.60 1.87 -4.21
N ASN A 421 -7.39 0.55 -4.04
CA ASN A 421 -6.04 -0.03 -3.93
C ASN A 421 -5.68 -0.95 -5.09
N GLU A 422 -6.64 -1.28 -5.96
CA GLU A 422 -6.50 -2.37 -6.93
C GLU A 422 -6.96 -1.90 -8.32
N GLY A 423 -6.00 -1.77 -9.24
CA GLY A 423 -6.23 -1.62 -10.69
C GLY A 423 -6.33 -0.18 -11.23
N HIS A 424 -6.58 -0.11 -12.54
CA HIS A 424 -6.78 1.11 -13.34
C HIS A 424 -8.28 1.48 -13.48
N ALA A 425 -9.05 1.16 -12.44
CA ALA A 425 -10.50 1.30 -12.45
C ALA A 425 -10.93 2.76 -12.60
N ASP A 426 -10.21 3.65 -11.93
CA ASP A 426 -10.31 5.10 -12.02
C ASP A 426 -10.22 5.59 -13.48
N LEU A 427 -9.22 5.14 -14.24
CA LEU A 427 -9.04 5.52 -15.65
C LEU A 427 -10.18 4.99 -16.52
N VAL A 428 -10.66 3.78 -16.27
CA VAL A 428 -11.82 3.22 -16.97
C VAL A 428 -13.11 4.00 -16.64
N ILE A 429 -13.30 4.39 -15.37
CA ILE A 429 -14.43 5.22 -14.94
C ILE A 429 -14.35 6.60 -15.60
N LEU A 430 -13.17 7.23 -15.62
CA LEU A 430 -12.93 8.51 -16.31
C LEU A 430 -13.31 8.41 -17.78
N TYR A 431 -12.88 7.35 -18.46
CA TYR A 431 -13.23 7.10 -19.86
C TYR A 431 -14.75 7.05 -20.09
N PHE A 432 -15.50 6.29 -19.27
CA PHE A 432 -16.95 6.23 -19.42
C PHE A 432 -17.65 7.55 -19.07
N ALA A 433 -17.17 8.27 -18.05
CA ALA A 433 -17.69 9.59 -17.71
C ALA A 433 -17.47 10.61 -18.84
N LEU A 434 -16.33 10.55 -19.55
CA LEU A 434 -16.07 11.38 -20.73
C LEU A 434 -17.04 11.05 -21.87
N LEU A 435 -17.31 9.76 -22.12
CA LEU A 435 -18.30 9.36 -23.12
C LEU A 435 -19.71 9.83 -22.76
N GLU A 436 -20.11 9.76 -21.49
CA GLU A 436 -21.43 10.26 -21.05
C GLU A 436 -21.61 11.76 -21.33
N LEU A 437 -20.53 12.54 -21.23
CA LEU A 437 -20.49 13.96 -21.58
C LEU A 437 -20.38 14.22 -23.10
N GLY A 438 -20.36 13.18 -23.93
CA GLY A 438 -20.26 13.28 -25.38
C GLY A 438 -18.86 13.53 -25.92
N CYS A 439 -17.81 13.39 -25.10
CA CYS A 439 -16.44 13.58 -25.54
C CYS A 439 -15.98 12.46 -26.48
N ASN A 440 -15.11 12.80 -27.43
CA ASN A 440 -14.46 11.83 -28.30
C ASN A 440 -13.31 11.10 -27.56
N ALA A 441 -13.65 10.25 -26.59
CA ALA A 441 -12.66 9.60 -25.72
C ALA A 441 -12.21 8.22 -26.24
N PHE A 442 -10.95 7.86 -25.96
CA PHE A 442 -10.35 6.55 -26.28
C PHE A 442 -9.53 6.03 -25.11
N LEU A 443 -9.57 4.71 -24.89
CA LEU A 443 -8.55 4.00 -24.15
C LEU A 443 -7.31 3.82 -25.04
N CYS A 444 -6.11 3.92 -24.46
CA CYS A 444 -4.85 3.73 -25.18
C CYS A 444 -3.97 2.70 -24.47
N HIS A 445 -3.57 1.65 -25.18
CA HIS A 445 -2.67 0.62 -24.68
C HIS A 445 -1.39 0.62 -25.51
N THR A 446 -0.24 0.78 -24.86
CA THR A 446 1.07 0.74 -25.52
C THR A 446 1.63 -0.67 -25.52
N GLU A 447 2.17 -1.11 -26.65
CA GLU A 447 2.72 -2.45 -26.84
C GLU A 447 4.18 -2.38 -27.27
N ALA A 448 5.03 -3.25 -26.72
CA ALA A 448 6.46 -3.29 -27.04
C ALA A 448 6.76 -3.59 -28.52
N ALA A 449 5.77 -4.12 -29.25
CA ALA A 449 5.83 -4.39 -30.67
C ALA A 449 4.60 -3.82 -31.38
N GLU A 450 4.61 -3.90 -32.70
CA GLU A 450 3.43 -3.53 -33.49
C GLU A 450 2.23 -4.42 -33.14
N PRO A 451 1.03 -3.84 -32.92
CA PRO A 451 -0.18 -4.60 -32.67
C PRO A 451 -0.41 -5.66 -33.75
N ASP A 452 -0.71 -6.87 -33.30
CA ASP A 452 -1.04 -8.00 -34.17
C ASP A 452 -2.32 -7.77 -35.00
N ASP A 453 -2.54 -8.63 -35.98
CA ASP A 453 -3.73 -8.54 -36.85
C ASP A 453 -5.03 -8.89 -36.12
N GLU A 454 -4.97 -9.64 -35.01
CA GLU A 454 -6.12 -10.05 -34.22
C GLU A 454 -6.63 -8.89 -33.34
N PRO A 455 -7.94 -8.57 -33.36
CA PRO A 455 -8.50 -7.57 -32.45
C PRO A 455 -8.37 -7.97 -30.98
N ALA A 456 -8.19 -6.98 -30.12
CA ALA A 456 -8.12 -7.18 -28.69
C ALA A 456 -9.49 -7.57 -28.09
N THR A 457 -9.42 -8.15 -26.89
CA THR A 457 -10.56 -8.30 -26.00
C THR A 457 -10.26 -7.55 -24.71
N PHE A 458 -11.01 -6.47 -24.46
CA PHE A 458 -10.97 -5.80 -23.17
C PHE A 458 -11.76 -6.62 -22.15
N ARG A 459 -11.28 -6.74 -20.92
CA ARG A 459 -11.95 -7.55 -19.89
C ARG A 459 -12.28 -6.70 -18.67
N LEU A 460 -13.50 -6.82 -18.15
CA LEU A 460 -13.81 -6.34 -16.81
C LEU A 460 -13.74 -7.52 -15.84
N VAL A 461 -12.85 -7.42 -14.86
CA VAL A 461 -12.56 -8.48 -13.89
C VAL A 461 -12.95 -8.00 -12.50
N PRO A 462 -13.61 -8.85 -11.69
CA PRO A 462 -13.91 -8.53 -10.30
C PRO A 462 -12.65 -8.38 -9.44
N GLY A 463 -12.62 -7.35 -8.61
CA GLY A 463 -11.59 -7.11 -7.60
C GLY A 463 -12.13 -7.12 -6.16
N TRP A 464 -13.32 -7.66 -5.90
CA TRP A 464 -13.93 -7.55 -4.57
C TRP A 464 -12.98 -8.03 -3.47
N ARG A 465 -12.52 -7.08 -2.64
CA ARG A 465 -11.41 -7.24 -1.67
C ARG A 465 -11.51 -8.47 -0.76
N ALA A 466 -12.73 -8.92 -0.48
CA ALA A 466 -12.99 -10.06 0.39
C ALA A 466 -12.90 -11.44 -0.29
N ILE A 467 -12.80 -11.55 -1.62
CA ILE A 467 -12.89 -12.85 -2.31
C ILE A 467 -11.65 -13.70 -2.15
N ALA A 468 -10.47 -13.11 -2.10
CA ALA A 468 -9.24 -13.86 -1.91
C ALA A 468 -9.08 -14.18 -0.41
N PRO A 469 -9.25 -15.43 0.03
CA PRO A 469 -9.05 -15.77 1.43
C PRO A 469 -7.60 -15.50 1.82
N ARG A 470 -7.41 -14.61 2.82
CA ARG A 470 -6.07 -14.23 3.29
C ARG A 470 -5.65 -14.98 4.55
N ILE A 471 -6.59 -15.70 5.18
CA ILE A 471 -6.37 -16.53 6.36
C ILE A 471 -6.35 -18.00 5.93
N ASP A 472 -5.36 -18.74 6.44
CA ASP A 472 -5.30 -20.19 6.32
C ASP A 472 -6.55 -20.85 6.91
N LEU A 473 -7.03 -21.90 6.25
CA LEU A 473 -8.23 -22.62 6.65
C LEU A 473 -7.87 -24.01 7.16
N ALA A 474 -8.32 -24.34 8.36
CA ALA A 474 -8.29 -25.67 8.95
C ALA A 474 -9.73 -26.03 9.35
N GLU A 475 -10.48 -26.62 8.43
CA GLU A 475 -11.90 -26.91 8.63
C GLU A 475 -12.13 -27.78 9.88
N ASP A 476 -12.92 -27.25 10.81
CA ASP A 476 -13.45 -27.97 11.95
C ASP A 476 -14.96 -28.05 11.77
N PRO A 477 -15.60 -29.21 11.54
CA PRO A 477 -17.05 -29.31 11.38
C PRO A 477 -17.83 -29.43 12.70
N ALA A 478 -17.15 -29.36 13.85
CA ALA A 478 -17.77 -29.52 15.16
C ALA A 478 -18.83 -28.44 15.44
N PRO A 479 -19.84 -28.75 16.27
CA PRO A 479 -20.78 -27.76 16.74
C PRO A 479 -20.06 -26.75 17.64
N HIS A 480 -20.42 -25.48 17.48
CA HIS A 480 -19.88 -24.35 18.24
C HIS A 480 -21.00 -23.36 18.52
N ALA A 481 -21.09 -22.89 19.77
CA ALA A 481 -22.08 -21.90 20.16
C ALA A 481 -21.72 -20.49 19.66
N ARG A 482 -20.44 -20.20 19.40
CA ARG A 482 -19.96 -18.87 19.02
C ARG A 482 -19.29 -18.85 17.67
N ALA A 483 -19.50 -17.77 16.92
CA ALA A 483 -18.76 -17.44 15.71
C ALA A 483 -17.94 -16.17 15.87
N LEU A 484 -16.74 -16.15 15.29
CA LEU A 484 -15.93 -14.95 15.08
C LEU A 484 -15.81 -14.70 13.58
N VAL A 485 -16.14 -13.48 13.16
CA VAL A 485 -15.85 -12.98 11.82
C VAL A 485 -14.70 -11.98 11.94
N PRO A 486 -13.44 -12.35 11.61
CA PRO A 486 -12.28 -11.50 11.84
C PRO A 486 -12.27 -10.22 10.96
N ALA A 487 -13.15 -10.15 9.95
CA ALA A 487 -13.30 -9.00 9.07
C ALA A 487 -13.44 -7.71 9.89
N GLY A 488 -12.51 -6.78 9.70
CA GLY A 488 -12.56 -5.51 10.38
C GLY A 488 -12.31 -5.55 11.89
N ILE A 489 -11.92 -6.66 12.52
CA ILE A 489 -11.64 -6.69 13.98
C ILE A 489 -10.14 -6.51 14.22
N ARG A 490 -9.78 -5.54 15.07
CA ARG A 490 -8.40 -5.36 15.51
C ARG A 490 -8.00 -6.43 16.53
N ARG A 491 -6.79 -6.98 16.42
CA ARG A 491 -6.25 -8.02 17.34
C ARG A 491 -7.18 -9.24 17.44
N ALA A 492 -7.75 -9.66 16.31
CA ALA A 492 -8.70 -10.76 16.24
C ALA A 492 -8.16 -12.08 16.85
N GLY A 493 -6.85 -12.36 16.76
CA GLY A 493 -6.27 -13.54 17.40
C GLY A 493 -6.27 -13.49 18.93
N VAL A 494 -6.08 -12.29 19.52
CA VAL A 494 -6.19 -12.11 20.97
C VAL A 494 -7.63 -12.28 21.43
N LEU A 495 -8.59 -11.77 20.65
CA LEU A 495 -10.00 -11.98 20.91
C LEU A 495 -10.36 -13.47 20.82
N ALA A 496 -9.94 -14.16 19.74
CA ALA A 496 -10.19 -15.60 19.57
C ALA A 496 -9.64 -16.42 20.75
N ALA A 497 -8.46 -16.08 21.26
CA ALA A 497 -7.87 -16.74 22.43
C ALA A 497 -8.64 -16.51 23.75
N LYS A 498 -9.46 -15.45 23.84
CA LYS A 498 -10.32 -15.15 24.99
C LYS A 498 -11.70 -15.82 24.89
N LEU A 499 -12.09 -16.33 23.72
CA LEU A 499 -13.42 -16.91 23.49
C LEU A 499 -13.33 -18.44 23.48
N ASP A 500 -14.07 -19.09 24.37
CA ASP A 500 -14.29 -20.54 24.34
C ASP A 500 -15.38 -20.91 23.32
N ASP A 501 -15.33 -22.14 22.81
CA ASP A 501 -16.33 -22.75 21.90
C ASP A 501 -16.62 -21.94 20.63
N LEU A 502 -15.56 -21.74 19.83
CA LEU A 502 -15.52 -20.77 18.76
C LEU A 502 -15.30 -21.41 17.38
N VAL A 503 -16.16 -21.06 16.43
CA VAL A 503 -15.87 -21.17 14.99
C VAL A 503 -15.32 -19.84 14.46
N VAL A 504 -14.25 -19.87 13.67
CA VAL A 504 -13.65 -18.69 13.04
C VAL A 504 -13.93 -18.74 11.55
N TYR A 505 -14.71 -17.79 11.04
CA TYR A 505 -14.98 -17.71 9.60
C TYR A 505 -13.80 -17.15 8.83
N GLN A 506 -13.51 -17.78 7.69
CA GLN A 506 -12.58 -17.27 6.70
C GLN A 506 -13.13 -15.95 6.12
N SER A 507 -12.31 -14.89 6.16
CA SER A 507 -12.63 -13.58 5.58
C SER A 507 -11.40 -12.99 4.89
N GLY A 508 -11.61 -12.18 3.84
CA GLY A 508 -10.55 -11.44 3.15
C GLY A 508 -10.24 -10.05 3.74
N SER A 509 -11.11 -9.50 4.60
CA SER A 509 -11.08 -8.09 5.06
C SER A 509 -10.48 -7.89 6.46
N VAL A 510 -9.49 -8.69 6.82
CA VAL A 510 -8.99 -8.82 8.19
C VAL A 510 -7.99 -7.71 8.52
N VAL A 511 -8.12 -7.11 9.70
CA VAL A 511 -7.19 -6.09 10.18
C VAL A 511 -6.03 -6.77 10.91
N LYS A 512 -4.80 -6.51 10.45
CA LYS A 512 -3.58 -7.03 11.08
C LYS A 512 -3.44 -6.50 12.52
N ASP A 513 -2.74 -7.25 13.38
CA ASP A 513 -2.53 -6.89 14.79
C ASP A 513 -1.90 -5.50 14.98
N PHE A 514 -0.96 -5.15 14.11
CA PHE A 514 -0.18 -3.92 14.19
C PHE A 514 -0.39 -3.09 12.90
N ALA A 515 -1.18 -2.03 12.95
CA ALA A 515 -1.41 -1.12 11.81
C ALA A 515 -0.21 -0.20 11.69
N TYR A 516 0.15 0.20 10.48
CA TYR A 516 1.33 1.07 10.28
C TYR A 516 2.67 0.40 10.62
N ASP A 517 2.70 -0.89 10.99
CA ASP A 517 3.98 -1.59 11.05
C ASP A 517 4.35 -1.99 9.64
N ARG A 518 5.44 -1.44 9.18
CA ARG A 518 6.03 -1.86 7.94
C ARG A 518 7.41 -2.44 8.19
N SER A 519 8.01 -2.43 9.38
CA SER A 519 9.35 -3.02 9.46
C SER A 519 9.40 -4.56 9.44
N ILE A 520 8.25 -5.25 9.52
CA ILE A 520 8.14 -6.73 9.53
C ILE A 520 7.01 -7.26 8.65
N LYS A 521 7.19 -8.48 8.12
CA LYS A 521 6.08 -9.24 7.51
C LYS A 521 5.09 -9.60 8.60
N GLN A 522 3.84 -9.24 8.37
CA GLN A 522 2.74 -9.55 9.26
C GLN A 522 1.86 -10.59 8.61
N ASP A 523 1.81 -11.76 9.22
CA ASP A 523 0.84 -12.80 8.95
C ASP A 523 -0.37 -12.61 9.88
N PHE A 524 -1.46 -13.35 9.61
CA PHE A 524 -2.63 -13.32 10.49
C PHE A 524 -2.38 -14.24 11.69
N SER A 525 -2.58 -13.74 12.91
CA SER A 525 -2.35 -14.49 14.14
C SER A 525 -3.46 -15.51 14.46
N ILE A 526 -4.27 -15.86 13.46
CA ILE A 526 -5.49 -16.67 13.60
C ILE A 526 -5.62 -17.58 12.38
N VAL A 527 -6.22 -18.75 12.57
CA VAL A 527 -6.56 -19.71 11.52
C VAL A 527 -8.08 -19.78 11.44
N ALA A 528 -8.63 -19.75 10.22
CA ALA A 528 -10.05 -19.93 10.00
C ALA A 528 -10.41 -21.41 10.21
N THR A 529 -11.56 -21.69 10.84
CA THR A 529 -12.09 -23.04 11.05
C THR A 529 -13.38 -23.33 10.30
N ALA A 530 -13.98 -22.29 9.70
CA ALA A 530 -15.08 -22.42 8.76
C ALA A 530 -14.86 -21.57 7.52
N ARG A 531 -15.37 -22.07 6.40
CA ARG A 531 -15.30 -21.40 5.11
C ARG A 531 -16.57 -20.61 4.86
N LEU A 532 -16.41 -19.37 4.41
CA LEU A 532 -17.51 -18.54 3.95
C LEU A 532 -17.44 -18.25 2.45
N HIS A 533 -16.22 -18.12 1.90
CA HIS A 533 -15.97 -17.80 0.51
C HIS A 533 -15.94 -19.06 -0.39
N PRO A 534 -16.35 -18.95 -1.66
CA PRO A 534 -16.37 -20.08 -2.60
C PRO A 534 -14.96 -20.54 -2.98
N GLU A 535 -14.81 -21.82 -3.35
CA GLU A 535 -13.54 -22.38 -3.87
C GLU A 535 -13.27 -22.03 -5.35
N ALA A 536 -14.31 -21.67 -6.10
CA ALA A 536 -14.24 -21.20 -7.48
C ALA A 536 -14.66 -19.72 -7.55
N GLU A 537 -14.13 -18.98 -8.53
CA GLU A 537 -14.52 -17.58 -8.76
C GLU A 537 -16.00 -17.50 -9.18
N LEU A 538 -16.88 -17.13 -8.23
CA LEU A 538 -18.30 -16.87 -8.51
C LEU A 538 -18.51 -15.57 -9.29
N LEU A 539 -17.54 -14.65 -9.24
CA LEU A 539 -17.67 -13.37 -9.92
C LEU A 539 -17.27 -13.50 -11.39
N PRO A 540 -18.13 -13.07 -12.33
CA PRO A 540 -17.86 -13.25 -13.75
C PRO A 540 -16.79 -12.26 -14.22
N THR A 541 -15.80 -12.78 -14.94
CA THR A 541 -15.01 -11.96 -15.88
C THR A 541 -15.86 -11.69 -17.12
N VAL A 542 -16.01 -10.43 -17.49
CA VAL A 542 -16.84 -10.03 -18.63
C VAL A 542 -15.93 -9.62 -19.79
N PRO A 543 -15.87 -10.42 -20.88
CA PRO A 543 -15.08 -10.08 -22.05
C PRO A 543 -15.84 -9.15 -23.00
N PHE A 544 -15.12 -8.18 -23.55
CA PHE A 544 -15.58 -7.24 -24.56
C PHE A 544 -14.71 -7.39 -25.80
N PRO A 545 -15.11 -8.29 -26.73
CA PRO A 545 -14.40 -8.44 -27.99
C PRO A 545 -14.51 -7.15 -28.79
N LEU A 546 -13.39 -6.69 -29.33
CA LEU A 546 -13.33 -5.47 -30.13
C LEU A 546 -13.24 -5.83 -31.61
N SER A 547 -13.57 -4.87 -32.47
CA SER A 547 -13.39 -4.97 -33.92
C SER A 547 -12.54 -3.81 -34.41
N ARG A 548 -11.54 -4.10 -35.24
CA ARG A 548 -10.71 -3.05 -35.85
C ARG A 548 -11.54 -2.21 -36.81
N VAL A 549 -11.52 -0.90 -36.61
CA VAL A 549 -12.23 0.09 -37.44
C VAL A 549 -11.29 0.99 -38.23
N ALA A 550 -10.05 1.17 -37.76
CA ALA A 550 -9.03 1.93 -38.48
C ALA A 550 -7.62 1.43 -38.17
N ARG A 551 -6.67 1.83 -39.02
CA ARG A 551 -5.23 1.77 -38.78
C ARG A 551 -4.66 3.17 -38.90
N ILE A 552 -3.72 3.49 -38.03
CA ILE A 552 -3.00 4.75 -38.05
C ILE A 552 -1.57 4.43 -38.45
N GLU A 553 -1.09 5.05 -39.52
CA GLU A 553 0.30 4.94 -39.94
C GLU A 553 1.13 6.01 -39.22
N GLY A 554 2.29 5.60 -38.73
CA GLY A 554 3.29 6.47 -38.15
C GLY A 554 4.67 5.94 -38.48
N ARG A 555 5.66 6.35 -37.69
CA ARG A 555 7.03 5.92 -37.86
C ARG A 555 7.69 5.60 -36.53
N ASP A 556 8.62 4.68 -36.57
CA ASP A 556 9.50 4.37 -35.46
C ASP A 556 10.39 5.59 -35.18
N LEU A 557 10.29 6.13 -33.96
CA LEU A 557 11.18 7.19 -33.48
C LEU A 557 12.38 6.63 -32.74
N GLY A 558 12.37 5.33 -32.48
CA GLY A 558 13.45 4.56 -31.89
C GLY A 558 14.46 4.04 -32.92
N SER A 559 14.43 4.43 -34.20
CA SER A 559 15.43 3.99 -35.19
C SER A 559 16.09 5.14 -35.97
N ALA A 560 17.36 4.96 -36.33
CA ALA A 560 18.09 5.89 -37.21
C ALA A 560 17.55 5.88 -38.66
N ASP A 561 16.81 4.83 -39.01
CA ASP A 561 16.10 4.65 -40.28
C ASP A 561 14.62 4.41 -39.95
N PRO A 562 13.80 5.47 -39.89
CA PRO A 562 12.43 5.41 -39.38
C PRO A 562 11.59 4.47 -40.23
N ARG A 563 11.28 3.30 -39.67
CA ARG A 563 10.38 2.33 -40.31
C ARG A 563 8.95 2.77 -40.10
N PRO A 564 8.03 2.50 -41.05
CA PRO A 564 6.61 2.64 -40.80
C PRO A 564 6.20 1.80 -39.60
N THR A 565 5.36 2.36 -38.73
CA THR A 565 4.72 1.67 -37.62
C THR A 565 3.21 1.86 -37.74
N HIS A 566 2.42 0.91 -37.25
CA HIS A 566 0.96 1.01 -37.32
C HIS A 566 0.34 0.84 -35.95
N ALA A 567 -0.57 1.73 -35.59
CA ALA A 567 -1.48 1.53 -34.47
C ALA A 567 -2.83 1.01 -34.99
N SER A 568 -3.56 0.27 -34.16
CA SER A 568 -4.94 -0.12 -34.46
C SER A 568 -5.91 0.72 -33.65
N VAL A 569 -7.03 1.08 -34.28
CA VAL A 569 -8.21 1.63 -33.59
C VAL A 569 -9.29 0.57 -33.61
N GLU A 570 -9.78 0.20 -32.45
CA GLU A 570 -10.68 -0.93 -32.25
C GLU A 570 -11.88 -0.49 -31.40
N VAL A 571 -13.07 -0.95 -31.78
CA VAL A 571 -14.33 -0.54 -31.15
C VAL A 571 -15.17 -1.78 -30.87
N GLY A 572 -15.72 -1.86 -29.65
CA GLY A 572 -16.70 -2.87 -29.25
C GLY A 572 -18.14 -2.38 -29.41
N GLU A 573 -19.09 -3.29 -29.22
CA GLU A 573 -20.50 -2.92 -29.11
C GLU A 573 -20.76 -2.10 -27.83
N PRO A 574 -21.78 -1.22 -27.81
CA PRO A 574 -22.21 -0.55 -26.59
C PRO A 574 -22.50 -1.57 -25.48
N LEU A 575 -22.03 -1.26 -24.27
CA LEU A 575 -22.23 -2.11 -23.09
C LEU A 575 -23.70 -2.20 -22.69
N GLY A 576 -24.43 -1.08 -22.85
CA GLY A 576 -25.82 -0.96 -22.42
C GLY A 576 -26.00 -1.07 -20.90
N GLY A 577 -27.25 -0.85 -20.45
CA GLY A 577 -27.60 -0.87 -19.03
C GLY A 577 -27.00 0.29 -18.23
N THR A 578 -27.48 0.45 -17.01
CA THR A 578 -26.93 1.40 -16.04
C THR A 578 -25.79 0.78 -15.25
N TRP A 579 -24.95 1.60 -14.63
CA TRP A 579 -23.90 1.12 -13.73
C TRP A 579 -24.47 0.27 -12.58
N GLU A 580 -25.66 0.59 -12.05
CA GLU A 580 -26.37 -0.19 -11.04
C GLU A 580 -26.70 -1.60 -11.53
N THR A 581 -27.11 -1.74 -12.79
CA THR A 581 -27.41 -3.05 -13.39
C THR A 581 -26.14 -3.90 -13.50
N TRP A 582 -25.02 -3.27 -13.86
CA TRP A 582 -23.72 -3.91 -13.88
C TRP A 582 -23.27 -4.34 -12.49
N LEU A 583 -23.41 -3.46 -11.49
CA LEU A 583 -23.13 -3.76 -10.09
C LEU A 583 -23.95 -4.96 -9.59
N ALA A 584 -25.24 -5.05 -9.95
CA ALA A 584 -26.10 -6.17 -9.58
C ALA A 584 -25.62 -7.49 -10.18
N ARG A 585 -25.31 -7.50 -11.48
CA ARG A 585 -24.82 -8.68 -12.20
C ARG A 585 -23.55 -9.25 -11.57
N VAL A 586 -22.73 -8.40 -10.97
CA VAL A 586 -21.44 -8.81 -10.40
C VAL A 586 -21.52 -9.06 -8.90
N ALA A 587 -22.17 -8.22 -8.09
CA ALA A 587 -22.10 -8.36 -6.64
C ALA A 587 -23.04 -9.44 -6.08
N LEU A 588 -24.23 -9.60 -6.68
CA LEU A 588 -25.28 -10.47 -6.12
C LEU A 588 -24.88 -11.94 -6.01
N PRO A 589 -24.24 -12.58 -7.03
CA PRO A 589 -23.86 -13.99 -6.92
C PRO A 589 -22.97 -14.29 -5.71
N LEU A 590 -22.05 -13.37 -5.37
CA LEU A 590 -21.21 -13.51 -4.18
C LEU A 590 -22.01 -13.30 -2.89
N LEU A 591 -22.77 -12.21 -2.79
CA LEU A 591 -23.50 -11.88 -1.56
C LEU A 591 -24.57 -12.92 -1.22
N GLU A 592 -25.26 -13.46 -2.23
CA GLU A 592 -26.20 -14.56 -2.09
C GLU A 592 -25.52 -15.85 -1.62
N HIS A 593 -24.33 -16.15 -2.17
CA HIS A 593 -23.52 -17.28 -1.72
C HIS A 593 -23.11 -17.12 -0.27
N LEU A 594 -22.54 -15.98 0.12
CA LEU A 594 -22.15 -15.71 1.51
C LEU A 594 -23.35 -15.88 2.45
N ALA A 595 -24.52 -15.35 2.09
CA ALA A 595 -25.73 -15.43 2.91
C ALA A 595 -26.28 -16.84 3.06
N THR A 596 -26.28 -17.62 1.97
CA THR A 596 -26.75 -19.00 1.98
C THR A 596 -25.79 -19.89 2.77
N THR A 597 -24.48 -19.76 2.52
CA THR A 597 -23.43 -20.52 3.20
C THR A 597 -23.40 -20.22 4.69
N ALA A 598 -23.44 -18.94 5.09
CA ALA A 598 -23.51 -18.55 6.51
C ALA A 598 -24.74 -19.15 7.19
N SER A 599 -25.93 -19.00 6.59
CA SER A 599 -27.17 -19.51 7.20
C SER A 599 -27.12 -21.03 7.44
N ALA A 600 -26.64 -21.79 6.44
CA ALA A 600 -26.55 -23.23 6.52
C ALA A 600 -25.51 -23.70 7.56
N ASP A 601 -24.33 -23.06 7.60
CA ASP A 601 -23.26 -23.43 8.52
C ASP A 601 -23.60 -23.08 9.98
N LEU A 602 -24.24 -21.93 10.22
CA LEU A 602 -24.73 -21.54 11.54
C LEU A 602 -25.75 -22.55 12.09
N GLU A 603 -26.72 -22.97 11.25
CA GLU A 603 -27.70 -23.99 11.62
C GLU A 603 -27.03 -25.34 11.92
N GLN A 604 -26.11 -25.77 11.05
CA GLN A 604 -25.37 -27.02 11.24
C GLN A 604 -24.59 -27.05 12.55
N ARG A 605 -23.99 -25.94 12.94
CA ARG A 605 -23.11 -25.84 14.12
C ARG A 605 -23.83 -25.47 15.40
N GLY A 606 -25.07 -24.96 15.31
CA GLY A 606 -25.81 -24.44 16.45
C GLY A 606 -25.24 -23.14 17.00
N VAL A 607 -24.72 -22.27 16.13
CA VAL A 607 -24.17 -20.96 16.54
C VAL A 607 -25.32 -20.07 17.02
N THR A 608 -25.15 -19.51 18.22
CA THR A 608 -26.12 -18.63 18.88
C THR A 608 -25.56 -17.25 19.21
N GLU A 609 -24.25 -17.05 19.08
CA GLU A 609 -23.56 -15.78 19.34
C GLU A 609 -22.54 -15.49 18.23
N ALA A 610 -22.51 -14.26 17.70
CA ALA A 610 -21.51 -13.83 16.73
C ALA A 610 -20.73 -12.60 17.19
N HIS A 611 -19.41 -12.64 16.98
CA HIS A 611 -18.47 -11.56 17.23
C HIS A 611 -18.02 -10.96 15.89
N ILE A 612 -18.35 -9.69 15.65
CA ILE A 612 -18.13 -9.00 14.38
C ILE A 612 -17.47 -7.63 14.58
N GLY A 613 -16.81 -7.09 13.56
CA GLY A 613 -16.30 -5.72 13.59
C GLY A 613 -17.43 -4.67 13.49
N ASP A 614 -17.20 -3.46 13.99
CA ASP A 614 -18.09 -2.29 13.89
C ASP A 614 -18.15 -1.71 12.46
N HIS A 615 -17.14 -1.99 11.63
CA HIS A 615 -17.19 -1.73 10.20
C HIS A 615 -18.14 -2.71 9.48
N LEU A 616 -19.01 -2.18 8.61
CA LEU A 616 -20.01 -2.97 7.86
C LEU A 616 -19.39 -3.72 6.66
N TYR A 617 -18.45 -4.63 6.94
CA TYR A 617 -17.98 -5.59 5.94
C TYR A 617 -19.07 -6.62 5.64
N ALA A 618 -19.19 -7.06 4.39
CA ALA A 618 -20.26 -7.96 3.95
C ALA A 618 -20.33 -9.25 4.79
N GLU A 619 -19.18 -9.87 5.11
CA GLU A 619 -19.12 -11.08 5.93
C GLU A 619 -19.67 -10.83 7.35
N SER A 620 -19.29 -9.71 7.97
CA SER A 620 -19.75 -9.32 9.31
C SER A 620 -21.25 -9.05 9.34
N VAL A 621 -21.77 -8.34 8.34
CA VAL A 621 -23.20 -8.03 8.21
C VAL A 621 -24.00 -9.30 8.02
N ILE A 622 -23.59 -10.15 7.08
CA ILE A 622 -24.34 -11.35 6.70
C ILE A 622 -24.38 -12.38 7.83
N VAL A 623 -23.23 -12.66 8.47
CA VAL A 623 -23.18 -13.60 9.60
C VAL A 623 -23.94 -13.06 10.81
N GLY A 624 -23.76 -11.76 11.12
CA GLY A 624 -24.49 -11.12 12.21
C GLY A 624 -26.00 -11.18 12.03
N ASP A 625 -26.49 -10.82 10.84
CA ASP A 625 -27.92 -10.87 10.51
C ASP A 625 -28.48 -12.30 10.54
N ALA A 626 -27.73 -13.28 10.04
CA ALA A 626 -28.15 -14.68 10.11
C ALA A 626 -28.29 -15.17 11.56
N VAL A 627 -27.37 -14.81 12.46
CA VAL A 627 -27.49 -15.10 13.90
C VAL A 627 -28.69 -14.38 14.53
N LYS A 628 -28.94 -13.10 14.21
CA LYS A 628 -30.11 -12.36 14.70
C LYS A 628 -31.43 -13.01 14.27
N ARG A 629 -31.55 -13.43 13.01
CA ARG A 629 -32.74 -14.13 12.50
C ARG A 629 -32.96 -15.49 13.18
N ALA A 630 -31.90 -16.15 13.61
CA ALA A 630 -31.96 -17.37 14.41
C ALA A 630 -32.30 -17.11 15.91
N GLY A 631 -32.52 -15.86 16.30
CA GLY A 631 -32.80 -15.47 17.70
C GLY A 631 -31.55 -15.39 18.58
N GLY A 632 -30.37 -15.36 17.99
CA GLY A 632 -29.09 -15.26 18.67
C GLY A 632 -28.66 -13.84 19.04
N ARG A 633 -27.44 -13.75 19.55
CA ARG A 633 -26.80 -12.54 20.05
C ARG A 633 -25.66 -12.09 19.15
N VAL A 634 -25.50 -10.79 18.93
CA VAL A 634 -24.39 -10.22 18.16
C VAL A 634 -23.62 -9.20 19.00
N VAL A 635 -22.30 -9.42 19.09
CA VAL A 635 -21.34 -8.58 19.81
C VAL A 635 -20.45 -7.86 18.80
N VAL A 636 -20.46 -6.54 18.87
CA VAL A 636 -19.69 -5.66 17.99
C VAL A 636 -18.37 -5.27 18.64
N TRP A 637 -17.29 -5.43 17.89
CA TRP A 637 -15.92 -5.13 18.28
C TRP A 637 -15.34 -3.98 17.47
N PRO A 638 -14.42 -3.19 18.04
CA PRO A 638 -13.86 -2.04 17.37
C PRO A 638 -12.94 -2.42 16.21
N HIS A 639 -13.15 -1.81 15.04
CA HIS A 639 -12.22 -1.84 13.91
C HIS A 639 -10.96 -1.01 14.16
N SER A 640 -11.11 0.07 14.91
CA SER A 640 -10.02 0.96 15.33
C SER A 640 -10.29 1.47 16.74
N THR A 641 -9.43 2.34 17.28
CA THR A 641 -9.62 2.92 18.62
C THR A 641 -10.91 3.74 18.76
N ASN A 642 -11.61 3.94 17.65
CA ASN A 642 -12.67 4.92 17.50
C ASN A 642 -13.88 4.24 16.88
N PRO A 643 -15.08 4.50 17.38
CA PRO A 643 -16.28 3.93 16.81
C PRO A 643 -16.51 4.51 15.41
N VAL A 644 -16.41 3.65 14.40
CA VAL A 644 -16.66 4.04 13.01
C VAL A 644 -18.07 3.61 12.63
N HIS A 645 -18.80 4.55 12.00
CA HIS A 645 -20.10 4.28 11.38
C HIS A 645 -21.23 3.91 12.36
N ILE A 646 -21.21 4.43 13.59
CA ILE A 646 -22.34 4.34 14.55
C ILE A 646 -23.67 4.65 13.85
N GLY A 647 -23.73 5.77 13.12
CA GLY A 647 -24.95 6.21 12.42
C GLY A 647 -25.37 5.34 11.23
N LEU A 648 -24.59 4.35 10.80
CA LEU A 648 -24.99 3.39 9.77
C LEU A 648 -25.60 2.12 10.33
N ARG A 649 -25.44 1.87 11.64
CA ARG A 649 -25.87 0.62 12.27
C ARG A 649 -27.36 0.68 12.55
N ARG A 650 -28.04 -0.42 12.24
CA ARG A 650 -29.44 -0.61 12.63
C ARG A 650 -29.51 -1.14 14.05
N GLU A 651 -30.45 -0.64 14.83
CA GLU A 651 -30.60 -0.99 16.25
C GLU A 651 -30.80 -2.51 16.44
N GLU A 652 -31.56 -3.16 15.55
CA GLU A 652 -31.85 -4.59 15.61
C GLU A 652 -30.68 -5.51 15.19
N SER A 653 -29.61 -4.94 14.61
CA SER A 653 -28.49 -5.71 14.05
C SER A 653 -27.48 -6.20 15.08
N PHE A 654 -27.55 -5.72 16.32
CA PHE A 654 -26.63 -6.08 17.39
C PHE A 654 -27.23 -5.94 18.79
N ASP A 655 -26.53 -6.47 19.79
CA ASP A 655 -26.97 -6.50 21.19
C ASP A 655 -25.94 -5.86 22.14
N GLU A 656 -24.65 -6.04 21.86
CA GLU A 656 -23.54 -5.51 22.67
C GLU A 656 -22.46 -4.85 21.81
N VAL A 657 -21.83 -3.82 22.36
CA VAL A 657 -20.70 -3.10 21.75
C VAL A 657 -19.55 -2.98 22.72
N HIS A 658 -18.34 -3.22 22.22
CA HIS A 658 -17.07 -2.96 22.88
C HIS A 658 -16.44 -1.71 22.27
N ALA A 659 -16.09 -0.73 23.11
CA ALA A 659 -15.41 0.50 22.70
C ALA A 659 -14.11 0.71 23.48
N VAL A 660 -13.12 1.34 22.83
CA VAL A 660 -11.76 1.48 23.38
C VAL A 660 -11.60 2.73 24.25
N THR A 661 -12.32 3.81 23.93
CA THR A 661 -12.27 5.08 24.67
C THR A 661 -13.59 5.36 25.39
N ARG A 662 -13.56 6.13 26.48
CA ARG A 662 -14.78 6.58 27.17
C ARG A 662 -15.67 7.39 26.24
N THR A 663 -15.11 8.34 25.50
CA THR A 663 -15.87 9.14 24.52
C THR A 663 -16.58 8.21 23.51
N GLY A 664 -15.90 7.16 23.03
CA GLY A 664 -16.53 6.17 22.15
C GLY A 664 -17.68 5.41 22.83
N VAL A 665 -17.54 5.05 24.11
CA VAL A 665 -18.62 4.46 24.91
C VAL A 665 -19.82 5.39 25.01
N GLU A 666 -19.59 6.68 25.27
CA GLU A 666 -20.64 7.69 25.37
C GLU A 666 -21.39 7.85 24.05
N MET A 667 -20.68 7.95 22.93
CA MET A 667 -21.28 8.03 21.59
C MET A 667 -22.16 6.81 21.27
N TRP A 668 -21.73 5.60 21.61
CA TRP A 668 -22.54 4.39 21.41
C TRP A 668 -23.79 4.36 22.30
N ARG A 669 -23.68 4.79 23.56
CA ARG A 669 -24.82 4.85 24.49
C ARG A 669 -25.83 5.92 24.08
N GLU A 670 -25.35 7.04 23.56
CA GLU A 670 -26.21 8.10 23.04
C GLU A 670 -26.99 7.62 21.81
N ALA A 671 -26.31 6.97 20.86
CA ALA A 671 -26.94 6.49 19.64
C ALA A 671 -27.85 5.26 19.87
N PHE A 672 -27.53 4.42 20.84
CA PHE A 672 -28.22 3.16 21.12
C PHE A 672 -28.40 2.93 22.63
N PRO A 673 -29.34 3.65 23.28
CA PRO A 673 -29.48 3.65 24.73
C PRO A 673 -29.90 2.29 25.32
N ASP A 674 -30.55 1.45 24.51
CA ASP A 674 -31.04 0.13 24.93
C ASP A 674 -30.01 -0.99 24.75
N LYS A 675 -28.79 -0.66 24.29
CA LYS A 675 -27.72 -1.64 24.02
C LYS A 675 -26.69 -1.68 25.13
N GLN A 676 -26.08 -2.85 25.32
CA GLN A 676 -24.98 -3.00 26.26
C GLN A 676 -23.71 -2.40 25.64
N VAL A 677 -23.15 -1.36 26.27
CA VAL A 677 -21.90 -0.73 25.82
C VAL A 677 -20.84 -0.86 26.91
N LEU A 678 -19.78 -1.60 26.57
CA LEU A 678 -18.66 -1.91 27.45
C LEU A 678 -17.41 -1.12 27.05
N HIS A 679 -16.69 -0.64 28.06
CA HIS A 679 -15.38 -0.01 27.89
C HIS A 679 -14.29 -1.08 28.01
N THR A 680 -13.61 -1.37 26.90
CA THR A 680 -12.59 -2.43 26.80
C THR A 680 -11.31 -1.90 26.15
N PRO A 681 -10.56 -1.01 26.84
CA PRO A 681 -9.33 -0.44 26.30
C PRO A 681 -8.24 -1.50 26.04
N ASP A 682 -8.24 -2.59 26.81
CA ASP A 682 -7.31 -3.72 26.69
C ASP A 682 -7.53 -4.55 25.41
N ALA A 683 -8.66 -4.37 24.72
CA ALA A 683 -8.91 -4.98 23.41
C ALA A 683 -7.91 -4.48 22.35
N MET A 684 -7.39 -3.26 22.50
CA MET A 684 -6.43 -2.66 21.57
C MET A 684 -5.13 -2.21 22.22
N LEU A 685 -5.18 -1.67 23.44
CA LEU A 685 -4.05 -0.98 24.07
C LEU A 685 -3.34 -1.87 25.09
N THR A 686 -2.02 -1.70 25.18
CA THR A 686 -1.19 -2.31 26.23
C THR A 686 -0.51 -1.20 27.01
N LEU A 687 -0.86 -1.05 28.28
CA LEU A 687 -0.29 -0.04 29.15
C LEU A 687 1.17 -0.36 29.48
N SER A 688 2.03 0.65 29.44
CA SER A 688 3.42 0.58 29.88
C SER A 688 3.74 1.72 30.84
N PRO A 689 4.77 1.56 31.70
CA PRO A 689 5.24 2.64 32.55
C PRO A 689 5.67 3.89 31.74
N PRO A 690 5.65 5.09 32.36
CA PRO A 690 6.21 6.31 31.79
C PRO A 690 7.63 6.13 31.25
N ARG A 691 7.94 6.73 30.10
CA ARG A 691 9.30 6.76 29.56
C ARG A 691 10.16 7.76 30.33
N ALA A 692 11.39 7.37 30.63
CA ALA A 692 12.38 8.27 31.21
C ALA A 692 12.94 9.22 30.13
N PHE A 693 13.29 10.44 30.55
CA PHE A 693 14.02 11.39 29.72
C PHE A 693 15.53 11.20 29.87
N ASP A 694 16.25 11.15 28.76
CA ASP A 694 17.72 11.13 28.73
C ASP A 694 18.26 12.51 28.30
N PRO A 695 18.92 13.26 29.19
CA PRO A 695 19.41 14.61 28.88
C PRO A 695 20.59 14.65 27.90
N GLN A 696 21.20 13.51 27.56
CA GLN A 696 22.35 13.45 26.65
C GLN A 696 21.96 13.37 25.18
N VAL A 697 20.68 13.14 24.89
CA VAL A 697 20.18 12.86 23.55
C VAL A 697 19.05 13.84 23.18
N PRO A 698 18.96 14.24 21.89
CA PRO A 698 17.89 15.12 21.42
C PRO A 698 16.48 14.56 21.65
N LEU A 699 15.49 15.45 21.71
CA LEU A 699 14.07 15.09 21.60
C LEU A 699 13.80 14.44 20.23
N SER A 700 13.06 13.33 20.19
CA SER A 700 12.67 12.68 18.93
C SER A 700 11.20 12.95 18.62
N LEU A 701 10.93 13.98 17.83
CA LEU A 701 9.57 14.26 17.34
C LEU A 701 9.24 13.29 16.19
N VAL A 702 8.20 12.48 16.35
CA VAL A 702 7.73 11.55 15.32
C VAL A 702 6.39 12.02 14.79
N ILE A 703 6.39 12.53 13.55
CA ILE A 703 5.20 13.00 12.85
C ILE A 703 4.61 11.82 12.06
N PHE A 704 3.40 11.42 12.43
CA PHE A 704 2.66 10.35 11.76
C PHE A 704 1.89 10.91 10.57
N GLY A 705 2.17 10.36 9.39
CA GLY A 705 1.41 10.64 8.18
C GLY A 705 -0.06 10.30 8.37
N GLY A 706 -0.91 11.26 8.03
CA GLY A 706 -2.35 11.13 7.92
C GLY A 706 -2.78 10.51 6.59
N ARG A 707 -4.09 10.28 6.47
CA ARG A 707 -4.72 9.88 5.21
C ARG A 707 -5.51 11.08 4.71
N SER A 708 -4.90 11.89 3.85
CA SER A 708 -5.54 13.09 3.28
C SER A 708 -6.50 12.79 2.13
N THR A 709 -6.48 11.56 1.59
CA THR A 709 -7.37 11.13 0.51
C THR A 709 -7.94 9.71 0.72
N LEU A 710 -9.14 9.44 0.22
CA LEU A 710 -9.77 8.13 0.13
C LEU A 710 -9.80 7.70 -1.34
N GLY A 711 -8.71 7.07 -1.79
CA GLY A 711 -8.46 6.95 -3.23
C GLY A 711 -8.03 8.30 -3.77
N ASP A 712 -8.65 8.75 -4.86
CA ASP A 712 -8.40 10.09 -5.40
C ASP A 712 -9.27 11.17 -4.75
N MET A 713 -10.28 10.79 -3.94
CA MET A 713 -11.13 11.76 -3.26
C MET A 713 -10.38 12.41 -2.07
N PRO A 714 -10.20 13.74 -2.05
CA PRO A 714 -9.71 14.44 -0.86
C PRO A 714 -10.69 14.30 0.30
N VAL A 715 -10.18 14.01 1.50
CA VAL A 715 -11.00 13.89 2.73
C VAL A 715 -10.85 15.06 3.70
N MET A 716 -10.19 16.13 3.23
CA MET A 716 -9.98 17.40 3.92
C MET A 716 -9.56 18.47 2.91
N ASP A 717 -9.48 19.73 3.34
CA ASP A 717 -8.88 20.81 2.56
C ASP A 717 -7.37 20.55 2.35
N THR A 718 -7.00 19.98 1.20
CA THR A 718 -5.62 19.59 0.90
C THR A 718 -4.69 20.78 0.77
N LYS A 719 -5.20 21.94 0.34
CA LYS A 719 -4.40 23.15 0.24
C LYS A 719 -4.05 23.66 1.64
N ALA A 720 -5.05 23.82 2.51
CA ALA A 720 -4.83 24.24 3.89
C ALA A 720 -3.92 23.24 4.64
N HIS A 721 -4.07 21.95 4.35
CA HIS A 721 -3.21 20.89 4.88
C HIS A 721 -1.75 21.05 4.47
N ARG A 722 -1.47 21.26 3.18
CA ARG A 722 -0.12 21.50 2.66
C ARG A 722 0.49 22.78 3.22
N ASP A 723 -0.28 23.86 3.24
CA ASP A 723 0.15 25.14 3.81
C ASP A 723 0.52 24.97 5.30
N GLN A 724 -0.25 24.18 6.07
CA GLN A 724 0.04 23.90 7.47
C GLN A 724 1.33 23.07 7.64
N TYR A 725 1.53 22.05 6.81
CA TYR A 725 2.78 21.27 6.80
C TYR A 725 4.00 22.15 6.51
N GLN A 726 3.90 23.05 5.52
CA GLN A 726 4.97 24.00 5.21
C GLN A 726 5.31 24.89 6.40
N ARG A 727 4.30 25.53 7.01
CA ARG A 727 4.50 26.37 8.21
C ARG A 727 5.10 25.60 9.38
N LEU A 728 4.61 24.38 9.63
CA LEU A 728 5.12 23.52 10.70
C LEU A 728 6.59 23.17 10.47
N PHE A 729 6.96 22.74 9.25
CA PHE A 729 8.33 22.34 8.94
C PHE A 729 9.31 23.51 8.86
N ASP A 730 8.86 24.69 8.42
CA ASP A 730 9.64 25.94 8.52
C ASP A 730 9.96 26.25 10.00
N ALA A 731 8.95 26.20 10.87
CA ALA A 731 9.11 26.47 12.30
C ALA A 731 9.93 25.39 13.04
N LEU A 732 9.82 24.12 12.62
CA LEU A 732 10.68 23.04 13.11
C LEU A 732 12.14 23.24 12.68
N GLY A 733 12.37 23.74 11.45
CA GLY A 733 13.70 24.11 10.98
C GLY A 733 14.35 25.17 11.87
N GLU A 734 13.59 26.21 12.23
CA GLU A 734 14.05 27.24 13.19
C GLU A 734 14.29 26.64 14.58
N LEU A 735 13.37 25.81 15.09
CA LEU A 735 13.49 25.17 16.41
C LEU A 735 14.78 24.35 16.52
N ARG A 736 15.12 23.56 15.50
CA ARG A 736 16.34 22.73 15.48
C ARG A 736 17.64 23.52 15.55
N SER A 737 17.62 24.78 15.10
CA SER A 737 18.80 25.66 15.21
C SER A 737 19.06 26.14 16.64
N THR A 738 18.06 26.04 17.52
CA THR A 738 18.11 26.56 18.90
C THR A 738 17.93 25.50 19.98
N HIS A 739 17.36 24.35 19.65
CA HIS A 739 17.04 23.26 20.58
C HIS A 739 17.44 21.90 19.98
N PRO A 740 17.87 20.93 20.81
CA PRO A 740 18.26 19.60 20.34
C PRO A 740 17.00 18.77 20.02
N VAL A 741 16.50 18.90 18.79
CA VAL A 741 15.32 18.18 18.30
C VAL A 741 15.66 17.45 17.00
N ASN A 742 15.33 16.16 16.95
CA ASN A 742 15.32 15.35 15.75
C ASN A 742 13.87 15.22 15.27
N VAL A 743 13.66 15.41 13.96
CA VAL A 743 12.34 15.27 13.33
C VAL A 743 12.32 13.98 12.53
N PHE A 744 11.36 13.13 12.85
CA PHE A 744 11.11 11.88 12.16
C PHE A 744 9.74 11.91 11.53
N PHE A 745 9.60 11.29 10.37
CA PHE A 745 8.33 11.13 9.68
C PHE A 745 7.99 9.65 9.54
N LYS A 746 6.78 9.28 9.96
CA LYS A 746 6.27 7.92 9.77
C LYS A 746 5.24 7.89 8.64
N PRO A 747 5.56 7.38 7.45
CA PRO A 747 4.65 7.39 6.31
C PRO A 747 3.46 6.45 6.51
N ARG A 748 2.30 6.83 5.94
CA ARG A 748 1.05 6.06 5.97
C ARG A 748 0.86 5.17 4.73
N GLY A 749 1.86 4.35 4.43
CA GLY A 749 1.76 3.35 3.36
C GLY A 749 1.39 3.96 1.99
N TYR A 750 0.65 3.20 1.18
CA TYR A 750 0.32 3.55 -0.21
C TYR A 750 -0.83 4.57 -0.35
N THR A 751 -1.53 4.92 0.73
CA THR A 751 -2.89 5.49 0.65
C THR A 751 -3.04 6.75 1.50
N GLY A 752 -2.03 7.60 1.55
CA GLY A 752 -2.01 8.79 2.40
C GLY A 752 -0.69 9.52 2.31
N GLU A 753 -0.29 10.16 3.40
CA GLU A 753 0.95 10.93 3.47
C GLU A 753 2.15 9.97 3.53
N HIS A 754 2.84 9.82 2.41
CA HIS A 754 4.08 9.04 2.27
C HIS A 754 5.29 9.96 2.05
N GLU A 755 6.49 9.38 1.89
CA GLU A 755 7.74 10.15 1.82
C GLU A 755 7.80 11.10 0.64
N GLN A 756 7.44 10.61 -0.55
CA GLN A 756 7.34 11.45 -1.74
C GLN A 756 6.37 12.61 -1.51
N TRP A 757 5.18 12.37 -0.94
CA TRP A 757 4.22 13.44 -0.67
C TRP A 757 4.80 14.50 0.28
N LEU A 758 5.46 14.07 1.36
CA LEU A 758 6.08 15.00 2.29
C LEU A 758 7.21 15.78 1.61
N PHE A 759 8.07 15.10 0.85
CA PHE A 759 9.18 15.72 0.13
C PHE A 759 8.68 16.76 -0.89
N GLN A 760 7.64 16.46 -1.66
CA GLN A 760 7.01 17.43 -2.57
C GLN A 760 6.40 18.62 -1.82
N THR A 761 5.91 18.41 -0.59
CA THR A 761 5.25 19.46 0.20
C THR A 761 6.25 20.39 0.90
N VAL A 762 7.30 19.82 1.52
CA VAL A 762 8.24 20.57 2.38
C VAL A 762 9.71 20.40 2.02
N GLY A 763 10.07 19.57 1.03
CA GLY A 763 11.46 19.27 0.68
C GLY A 763 12.22 18.60 1.84
N LYS A 764 13.49 18.98 2.03
CA LYS A 764 14.32 18.56 3.19
C LYS A 764 14.26 19.53 4.37
N ARG A 765 13.24 20.41 4.46
CA ARG A 765 13.08 21.31 5.62
C ARG A 765 13.10 20.51 6.92
N ALA A 766 13.71 21.09 7.94
CA ALA A 766 13.93 20.45 9.25
C ALA A 766 14.72 19.12 9.21
N ASP A 767 15.35 18.74 8.09
CA ASP A 767 16.18 17.52 7.94
C ASP A 767 15.48 16.27 8.48
N TRP A 768 14.20 16.12 8.12
CA TRP A 768 13.39 15.02 8.61
C TRP A 768 13.92 13.67 8.11
N LYS A 769 13.76 12.63 8.94
CA LYS A 769 14.18 11.25 8.63
C LYS A 769 13.01 10.29 8.69
N PRO A 770 12.90 9.31 7.78
CA PRO A 770 11.79 8.37 7.84
C PRO A 770 11.96 7.32 8.94
N VAL A 771 10.85 6.90 9.54
CA VAL A 771 10.76 5.76 10.48
C VAL A 771 9.62 4.83 10.07
N TYR A 772 9.79 3.52 10.19
CA TYR A 772 8.86 2.53 9.60
C TYR A 772 8.33 1.52 10.60
N GLU A 773 8.99 1.40 11.75
CA GLU A 773 8.62 0.56 12.89
C GLU A 773 7.24 0.95 13.41
N HIS A 774 6.39 -0.04 13.73
CA HIS A 774 5.11 0.21 14.40
C HIS A 774 5.28 1.16 15.59
N PRO A 775 4.29 2.02 15.91
CA PRO A 775 4.33 2.83 17.13
C PRO A 775 4.75 2.01 18.34
N MET A 776 4.11 0.86 18.57
CA MET A 776 4.39 -0.07 19.68
C MET A 776 5.82 -0.65 19.74
N ARG A 777 6.59 -0.63 18.65
CA ARG A 777 7.97 -1.15 18.58
C ARG A 777 9.02 -0.06 18.36
N LEU A 778 8.58 1.18 18.14
CA LEU A 778 9.46 2.31 17.97
C LEU A 778 10.12 2.65 19.31
N GLU A 779 11.44 2.72 19.32
CA GLU A 779 12.30 2.89 20.50
C GLU A 779 13.35 3.97 20.24
N LEU A 780 12.90 5.19 19.97
CA LEU A 780 13.78 6.36 19.91
C LEU A 780 13.92 7.00 21.31
N PRO A 781 15.02 7.69 21.62
CA PRO A 781 15.12 8.43 22.86
C PRO A 781 14.18 9.64 22.87
N ASN A 782 13.66 9.99 24.05
CA ASN A 782 12.88 11.23 24.27
C ASN A 782 11.77 11.44 23.22
N MET A 783 10.96 10.41 22.95
CA MET A 783 9.95 10.47 21.89
C MET A 783 8.80 11.41 22.22
N VAL A 784 8.34 12.16 21.21
CA VAL A 784 7.05 12.85 21.22
C VAL A 784 6.33 12.50 19.94
N PHE A 785 5.09 12.03 20.03
CA PHE A 785 4.29 11.69 18.86
C PHE A 785 3.45 12.87 18.43
N ALA A 786 3.41 13.13 17.13
CA ALA A 786 2.57 14.17 16.56
C ALA A 786 1.85 13.69 15.33
N SER A 787 0.67 14.23 15.05
CA SER A 787 0.09 14.13 13.71
C SER A 787 -0.35 15.51 13.25
N THR A 788 -0.40 15.68 11.94
CA THR A 788 -0.85 16.92 11.31
C THR A 788 -2.21 16.64 10.71
N SER A 789 -3.18 17.51 10.99
CA SER A 789 -4.58 17.39 10.58
C SER A 789 -5.35 16.25 11.26
N MET A 790 -5.16 14.99 10.89
CA MET A 790 -5.96 13.87 11.38
C MET A 790 -5.35 13.23 12.63
N GLY A 791 -6.18 12.88 13.61
CA GLY A 791 -5.73 11.99 14.68
C GLY A 791 -5.44 10.57 14.14
N THR A 792 -4.54 9.85 14.82
CA THR A 792 -4.21 8.45 14.51
C THR A 792 -4.20 7.61 15.77
N SER A 793 -4.59 6.32 15.65
CA SER A 793 -4.51 5.36 16.77
C SER A 793 -3.08 5.21 17.32
N ALA A 794 -2.07 5.54 16.50
CA ALA A 794 -0.67 5.56 16.92
C ALA A 794 -0.40 6.56 18.08
N LEU A 795 -1.14 7.67 18.14
CA LEU A 795 -1.03 8.63 19.25
C LEU A 795 -1.51 7.96 20.54
N ILE A 796 -2.68 7.32 20.50
CA ILE A 796 -3.28 6.60 21.64
C ILE A 796 -2.38 5.44 22.09
N GLU A 797 -1.88 4.65 21.14
CA GLU A 797 -0.90 3.59 21.42
C GLU A 797 0.40 4.14 22.04
N GLY A 798 0.82 5.34 21.63
CA GLY A 798 1.96 6.06 22.20
C GLY A 798 1.73 6.48 23.66
N ILE A 799 0.60 7.11 23.95
CA ILE A 799 0.25 7.55 25.31
C ILE A 799 0.15 6.35 26.26
N ALA A 800 -0.47 5.26 25.80
CA ALA A 800 -0.53 4.00 26.54
C ALA A 800 0.87 3.44 26.86
N ARG A 801 1.90 3.80 26.06
CA ARG A 801 3.32 3.47 26.27
C ARG A 801 4.12 4.54 27.02
N GLY A 802 3.46 5.58 27.52
CA GLY A 802 4.10 6.71 28.19
C GLY A 802 4.91 7.60 27.26
N ILE A 803 4.51 7.70 26.00
CA ILE A 803 5.04 8.62 25.01
C ILE A 803 4.02 9.75 24.84
N PRO A 804 4.37 11.01 25.14
CA PRO A 804 3.44 12.12 25.01
C PRO A 804 3.19 12.46 23.54
N GLY A 805 2.09 13.16 23.25
CA GLY A 805 1.82 13.60 21.89
C GLY A 805 0.73 14.65 21.72
N PHE A 806 0.63 15.15 20.48
CA PHE A 806 -0.34 16.20 20.13
C PHE A 806 -0.75 16.13 18.66
N ILE A 807 -1.84 16.82 18.31
CA ILE A 807 -2.24 17.06 16.92
C ILE A 807 -1.97 18.53 16.57
N VAL A 808 -1.36 18.78 15.42
CA VAL A 808 -1.28 20.13 14.84
C VAL A 808 -2.46 20.31 13.88
N ARG A 809 -3.37 21.24 14.20
CA ARG A 809 -4.59 21.49 13.40
C ARG A 809 -5.04 22.94 13.55
N GLU A 810 -5.08 23.66 12.43
CA GLU A 810 -5.51 25.07 12.30
C GLU A 810 -6.63 25.23 11.28
N PHE A 811 -7.06 24.14 10.68
CA PHE A 811 -8.20 24.07 9.78
C PHE A 811 -9.06 22.86 10.17
N HIS A 812 -10.27 22.87 9.68
CA HIS A 812 -11.26 21.93 10.11
C HIS A 812 -11.09 20.56 9.43
N VAL A 813 -11.05 19.51 10.23
CA VAL A 813 -10.80 18.12 9.82
C VAL A 813 -11.75 17.24 10.60
N ARG A 814 -12.28 16.19 9.97
CA ARG A 814 -13.03 15.16 10.69
C ARG A 814 -12.08 14.42 11.63
N ASP A 815 -12.27 14.59 12.94
CA ASP A 815 -11.47 13.84 13.89
C ASP A 815 -11.93 12.39 13.94
N TYR A 816 -11.06 11.50 13.50
CA TYR A 816 -11.35 10.09 13.55
C TYR A 816 -11.01 9.48 14.91
N THR A 817 -10.25 10.14 15.81
CA THR A 817 -9.74 9.53 17.06
C THR A 817 -10.72 9.48 18.22
N THR A 818 -11.86 10.18 18.13
CA THR A 818 -12.84 10.26 19.23
C THR A 818 -12.20 10.54 20.59
N LEU A 819 -11.09 11.29 20.61
CA LEU A 819 -10.51 11.84 21.83
C LEU A 819 -11.19 13.17 22.08
N SER A 820 -11.58 13.45 23.32
CA SER A 820 -12.06 14.78 23.68
C SER A 820 -10.88 15.77 23.60
N GLU A 821 -11.14 17.00 23.17
CA GLU A 821 -10.12 18.07 23.19
C GLU A 821 -9.57 18.33 24.61
N ASP A 822 -10.37 18.00 25.62
CA ASP A 822 -9.99 18.05 27.03
C ASP A 822 -8.99 16.95 27.43
N SER A 823 -8.96 15.84 26.69
CA SER A 823 -8.12 14.67 26.96
C SER A 823 -6.84 14.60 26.12
N PHE A 824 -6.79 15.31 24.98
CA PHE A 824 -5.63 15.26 24.09
C PHE A 824 -5.33 16.61 23.39
N PRO A 825 -4.07 17.10 23.40
CA PRO A 825 -3.75 18.42 22.88
C PRO A 825 -3.95 18.55 21.36
N ILE A 826 -4.87 19.43 20.95
CA ILE A 826 -5.00 19.92 19.57
C ILE A 826 -4.50 21.36 19.52
N LEU A 827 -3.42 21.59 18.75
CA LEU A 827 -2.63 22.81 18.83
C LEU A 827 -2.48 23.49 17.46
N SER A 828 -2.42 24.82 17.47
CA SER A 828 -1.86 25.61 16.38
C SER A 828 -0.36 25.32 16.20
N VAL A 829 0.23 25.64 15.05
CA VAL A 829 1.67 25.49 14.80
C VAL A 829 2.50 26.18 15.88
N ALA A 830 2.19 27.44 16.22
CA ALA A 830 2.93 28.20 17.24
C ALA A 830 2.91 27.51 18.61
N ARG A 831 1.74 27.09 19.08
CA ARG A 831 1.59 26.38 20.35
C ARG A 831 2.28 25.01 20.37
N ALA A 832 2.31 24.31 19.24
CA ALA A 832 3.04 23.05 19.10
C ALA A 832 4.55 23.25 19.26
N ILE A 833 5.11 24.29 18.62
CA ILE A 833 6.53 24.65 18.78
C ILE A 833 6.85 25.02 20.23
N ASP A 834 5.98 25.79 20.89
CA ASP A 834 6.19 26.14 22.30
C ASP A 834 6.10 24.93 23.24
N LEU A 835 5.25 23.94 22.93
CA LEU A 835 5.22 22.68 23.65
C LEU A 835 6.53 21.91 23.47
N LEU A 836 7.05 21.81 22.24
CA LEU A 836 8.31 21.12 21.96
C LEU A 836 9.51 21.77 22.65
N LYS A 837 9.57 23.11 22.71
CA LYS A 837 10.58 23.84 23.48
C LYS A 837 10.56 23.48 24.97
N ARG A 838 9.38 23.31 25.56
CA ARG A 838 9.27 22.86 26.97
C ARG A 838 9.69 21.40 27.12
N ALA A 839 9.23 20.56 26.20
CA ALA A 839 9.49 19.11 26.20
C ALA A 839 10.96 18.75 25.96
N SER A 840 11.81 19.66 25.46
CA SER A 840 13.26 19.42 25.34
C SER A 840 14.02 19.46 26.68
N THR A 841 13.32 19.50 27.82
CA THR A 841 13.89 19.46 29.17
C THR A 841 13.29 18.31 29.96
N ALA A 842 14.03 17.76 30.92
CA ALA A 842 13.54 16.65 31.75
C ALA A 842 12.24 17.00 32.50
N GLU A 843 12.16 18.21 33.05
CA GLU A 843 10.97 18.70 33.77
C GLU A 843 9.78 18.86 32.82
N GLY A 844 9.96 19.51 31.67
CA GLY A 844 8.88 19.70 30.71
C GLY A 844 8.40 18.41 30.05
N TYR A 845 9.30 17.47 29.75
CA TYR A 845 8.95 16.17 29.20
C TYR A 845 8.16 15.31 30.20
N THR A 846 8.63 15.25 31.45
CA THR A 846 7.94 14.52 32.52
C THR A 846 6.58 15.14 32.82
N GLY A 847 6.52 16.48 32.92
CA GLY A 847 5.28 17.21 33.15
C GLY A 847 4.24 16.95 32.05
N LEU A 848 4.67 16.90 30.78
CA LEU A 848 3.80 16.58 29.66
C LEU A 848 3.25 15.14 29.75
N ILE A 849 4.11 14.16 30.07
CA ILE A 849 3.66 12.78 30.29
C ILE A 849 2.66 12.70 31.44
N GLU A 850 2.92 13.38 32.56
CA GLU A 850 2.03 13.36 33.73
C GLU A 850 0.67 14.01 33.45
N GLU A 851 0.64 15.09 32.67
CA GLU A 851 -0.59 15.76 32.24
C GLU A 851 -1.42 14.85 31.32
N GLU A 852 -0.81 14.33 30.25
CA GLU A 852 -1.50 13.48 29.27
C GLU A 852 -1.87 12.12 29.83
N GLN A 853 -1.01 11.47 30.62
CA GLN A 853 -1.36 10.19 31.24
C GLN A 853 -2.46 10.32 32.27
N ARG A 854 -2.60 11.46 32.96
CA ARG A 854 -3.72 11.68 33.87
C ARG A 854 -5.02 11.74 33.10
N GLY A 855 -5.10 12.60 32.09
CA GLY A 855 -6.26 12.70 31.20
C GLY A 855 -6.57 11.37 30.50
N HIS A 856 -5.54 10.61 30.13
CA HIS A 856 -5.71 9.33 29.44
C HIS A 856 -6.10 8.18 30.37
N ARG A 857 -5.57 8.10 31.60
CA ARG A 857 -6.06 7.12 32.59
C ARG A 857 -7.51 7.37 32.92
N ASP A 858 -7.87 8.65 33.05
CA ASP A 858 -9.25 9.04 33.13
C ASP A 858 -9.97 8.53 31.87
N GLU A 859 -9.62 8.93 30.65
CA GLU A 859 -10.29 8.54 29.41
C GLU A 859 -10.39 7.03 29.15
N LEU A 860 -9.41 6.23 29.59
CA LEU A 860 -9.41 4.77 29.51
C LEU A 860 -10.09 4.08 30.71
N GLY A 861 -10.56 4.84 31.70
CA GLY A 861 -11.26 4.29 32.87
C GLY A 861 -10.38 3.42 33.76
N LEU A 862 -9.11 3.81 33.93
CA LEU A 862 -8.06 3.09 34.66
C LEU A 862 -7.77 3.65 36.05
#